data_AF-A0A7I8WC60-F1
#
_entry.id   AF-A0A7I8WC60-F1
#
_cell.length_a   1.000
_cell.length_b   1.000
_cell.length_c   1.000
_cell.angle_alpha   90.00
_cell.angle_beta   90.00
_cell.angle_gamma   90.00
#
_symmetry.space_group_name_H-M   'P 1'
#
loop_
_entity.id
_entity.type
_entity.pdbx_description
1 polymer ?
#
loop_
_entity_poly.entity_id
_entity_poly.type
_entity_poly.pdbx_seq_one_letter_code
_entity_poly.pdbx_strand_id
1 'polypeptide(L)'
;MRGASMPFQFRSFIPEELVQVEDDTGLLIVKKRTNVLEEQLSKVMKEKEVIYNQLEETRQQNFQNEKKIIELEGEITHIETELESQTKLLRGERDALEENLDKCRQSLKEKTVALDLALTVEEELKNQVAVLERELGMISKKEIEMLRQTDKVQGENKNLNEKIELLDSALAERSQKEECYMKRFTEMKTMLGNLEVKHSALQKTYDDTLIRLKGEIAISKHYKDDISTLSERLTNYEDKLSAGEESKSIMRKELSSIKEFNAKLNQKFEHSTSENANLKMRLSELETLLQDQSKETNRAVEEEREKYRSIKSLYDKLKTESKDMVADGSRMALQTAYDEVRSRFSKFQKENVDLKRLLTDIENLNKDYEQREEHLMKENEDLKRRLQMAGEEYRTKYVECMKLQKQCTKLERKADLTDSMIKGNVGSNDVTCEAYVCSSDSVCQTNEAEVHEIELHNKIKELLQQQEHTDRHLERVKVQAAESQSTIEKLNNELEEMKKIYLKKCAEVDELRNKVIDKQLEENIEMVEKKEKSFAVRIPVTEYRGVSGLPEPLEPVKLHTAKTAAVKGTFSPPESTWVYPCNSGPPYPVTGNIIPELNDHDDDRFQDAVGEPQLLCPVCNHTFLSTSDLITHVESHNLEKYCPVCSNLMDNVSQKEYENHVNECK
;
A
#
# COMPACT_ATOMS: atom_id res chain seq x y z
N MET A 1 67.15 55.73 -188.40
CA MET A 1 68.06 55.82 -189.58
C MET A 1 68.35 54.41 -190.10
N ARG A 2 69.18 54.27 -191.15
CA ARG A 2 69.71 52.98 -191.67
C ARG A 2 70.41 52.17 -190.55
N GLY A 3 70.54 50.84 -190.59
CA GLY A 3 70.05 49.86 -191.58
C GLY A 3 71.06 48.74 -191.86
N ALA A 4 70.75 47.50 -191.45
CA ALA A 4 71.42 46.23 -191.76
C ALA A 4 70.39 45.10 -191.51
N SER A 5 70.09 44.15 -192.41
CA SER A 5 70.92 43.16 -193.11
C SER A 5 71.11 41.84 -192.33
N MET A 6 70.09 40.97 -192.32
CA MET A 6 70.18 39.58 -192.81
C MET A 6 68.77 38.98 -193.01
N PRO A 7 68.61 37.89 -193.79
CA PRO A 7 67.34 37.56 -194.46
C PRO A 7 66.35 36.73 -193.62
N PHE A 8 65.08 36.84 -193.99
CA PHE A 8 63.98 36.07 -193.43
C PHE A 8 64.01 34.61 -193.92
N GLN A 9 64.19 33.67 -193.00
CA GLN A 9 63.85 32.27 -193.22
C GLN A 9 62.60 31.97 -192.40
N PHE A 10 61.47 31.73 -193.07
CA PHE A 10 60.19 31.48 -192.42
C PHE A 10 60.28 30.26 -191.52
N ARG A 11 60.20 30.45 -190.20
CA ARG A 11 60.01 29.33 -189.27
C ARG A 11 58.64 28.71 -189.56
N SER A 12 58.63 27.42 -189.83
CA SER A 12 57.43 26.64 -190.11
C SER A 12 56.43 26.75 -188.96
N PHE A 13 55.14 26.76 -189.31
CA PHE A 13 54.04 26.78 -188.37
C PHE A 13 54.07 25.49 -187.53
N ILE A 14 54.48 25.57 -186.26
CA ILE A 14 54.72 24.40 -185.41
C ILE A 14 53.35 23.87 -184.92
N PRO A 15 52.96 22.60 -185.21
CA PRO A 15 51.61 22.11 -184.91
C PRO A 15 51.25 21.98 -183.42
N GLU A 16 52.21 22.13 -182.50
CA GLU A 16 52.07 21.83 -181.06
C GLU A 16 51.30 22.91 -180.25
N GLU A 17 50.83 23.98 -180.90
CA GLU A 17 50.06 25.07 -180.28
C GLU A 17 48.53 24.82 -180.30
N LEU A 18 48.05 23.80 -181.01
CA LEU A 18 46.65 23.39 -181.06
C LEU A 18 46.42 22.11 -180.25
N VAL A 19 45.35 22.08 -179.45
CA VAL A 19 44.97 20.92 -178.62
C VAL A 19 43.50 20.60 -178.85
N GLN A 20 43.21 19.32 -179.06
CA GLN A 20 41.84 18.80 -179.09
C GLN A 20 41.34 18.66 -177.65
N VAL A 21 40.17 19.22 -177.36
CA VAL A 21 39.52 19.15 -176.05
C VAL A 21 38.05 18.79 -176.28
N GLU A 22 37.56 17.78 -175.58
CA GLU A 22 36.13 17.49 -175.54
C GLU A 22 35.40 18.60 -174.77
N ASP A 23 34.32 19.11 -175.35
CA ASP A 23 33.41 20.02 -174.65
C ASP A 23 32.47 19.27 -173.69
N ASP A 24 31.61 20.01 -172.97
CA ASP A 24 30.63 19.45 -172.02
C ASP A 24 29.56 18.54 -172.70
N THR A 25 29.61 18.36 -174.02
CA THR A 25 28.77 17.43 -174.80
C THR A 25 29.55 16.24 -175.39
N GLY A 26 30.87 16.16 -175.15
CA GLY A 26 31.74 15.10 -175.68
C GLY A 26 32.20 15.31 -177.12
N LEU A 27 32.13 16.55 -177.65
CA LEU A 27 32.61 16.86 -178.99
C LEU A 27 34.04 17.43 -178.95
N LEU A 28 34.95 16.83 -179.72
CA LEU A 28 36.36 17.24 -179.82
C LEU A 28 36.51 18.56 -180.58
N ILE A 29 36.69 19.66 -179.86
CA ILE A 29 36.95 21.00 -180.41
C ILE A 29 38.46 21.27 -180.42
N VAL A 30 38.98 21.75 -181.55
CA VAL A 30 40.37 22.19 -181.68
C VAL A 30 40.51 23.62 -181.13
N LYS A 31 40.92 23.75 -179.86
CA LYS A 31 41.25 25.03 -179.22
C LYS A 31 42.76 25.30 -179.32
N LYS A 32 43.17 26.57 -179.16
CA LYS A 32 44.59 26.89 -178.88
C LYS A 32 44.96 26.43 -177.48
N ARG A 33 46.14 25.85 -177.32
CA ARG A 33 46.67 25.32 -176.05
C ARG A 33 46.68 26.35 -174.92
N THR A 34 46.99 27.61 -175.25
CA THR A 34 46.96 28.75 -174.32
C THR A 34 45.58 28.92 -173.69
N ASN A 35 44.54 29.01 -174.51
CA ASN A 35 43.16 29.27 -174.08
C ASN A 35 42.63 28.14 -173.19
N VAL A 36 42.99 26.88 -173.49
CA VAL A 36 42.63 25.71 -172.66
C VAL A 36 43.28 25.79 -171.27
N LEU A 37 44.56 26.16 -171.21
CA LEU A 37 45.28 26.31 -169.95
C LEU A 37 44.79 27.52 -169.15
N GLU A 38 44.38 28.62 -169.81
CA GLU A 38 43.75 29.78 -169.18
C GLU A 38 42.37 29.44 -168.60
N GLU A 39 41.56 28.67 -169.33
CA GLU A 39 40.23 28.19 -168.91
C GLU A 39 40.34 27.22 -167.73
N GLN A 40 41.28 26.27 -167.77
CA GLN A 40 41.59 25.38 -166.66
C GLN A 40 42.15 26.13 -165.45
N LEU A 41 43.07 27.09 -165.64
CA LEU A 41 43.61 27.93 -164.57
C LEU A 41 42.51 28.78 -163.92
N SER A 42 41.59 29.33 -164.70
CA SER A 42 40.43 30.07 -164.19
C SER A 42 39.51 29.19 -163.36
N LYS A 43 39.24 27.94 -163.80
CA LYS A 43 38.47 26.96 -163.03
C LYS A 43 39.16 26.60 -161.71
N VAL A 44 40.43 26.22 -161.74
CA VAL A 44 41.22 25.87 -160.55
C VAL A 44 41.35 27.05 -159.57
N MET A 45 41.45 28.29 -160.08
CA MET A 45 41.47 29.49 -159.22
C MET A 45 40.13 29.72 -158.51
N LYS A 46 38.99 29.49 -159.18
CA LYS A 46 37.66 29.56 -158.55
C LYS A 46 37.44 28.43 -157.53
N GLU A 47 37.85 27.21 -157.86
CA GLU A 47 37.79 26.06 -156.95
C GLU A 47 38.65 26.32 -155.70
N LYS A 48 39.87 26.86 -155.87
CA LYS A 48 40.73 27.31 -154.77
C LYS A 48 40.08 28.41 -153.93
N GLU A 49 39.40 29.38 -154.54
CA GLU A 49 38.71 30.47 -153.83
C GLU A 49 37.54 29.95 -152.99
N VAL A 50 36.72 29.04 -153.53
CA VAL A 50 35.65 28.35 -152.79
C VAL A 50 36.22 27.54 -151.62
N ILE A 51 37.28 26.75 -151.84
CA ILE A 51 37.95 25.96 -150.79
C ILE A 51 38.55 26.87 -149.71
N TYR A 52 39.10 28.04 -150.09
CA TYR A 52 39.66 28.98 -149.12
C TYR A 52 38.58 29.63 -148.25
N ASN A 53 37.44 29.99 -148.84
CA ASN A 53 36.30 30.52 -148.09
C ASN A 53 35.71 29.46 -147.15
N GLN A 54 35.54 28.22 -147.61
CA GLN A 54 35.10 27.09 -146.77
C GLN A 54 36.08 26.80 -145.62
N LEU A 55 37.39 26.88 -145.87
CA LEU A 55 38.42 26.73 -144.85
C LEU A 55 38.32 27.83 -143.78
N GLU A 56 38.07 29.07 -144.18
CA GLU A 56 37.96 30.20 -143.26
C GLU A 56 36.64 30.20 -142.48
N GLU A 57 35.52 29.83 -143.10
CA GLU A 57 34.25 29.53 -142.41
C GLU A 57 34.44 28.41 -141.37
N THR A 58 35.12 27.32 -141.74
CA THR A 58 35.42 26.19 -140.83
C THR A 58 36.31 26.63 -139.66
N ARG A 59 37.31 27.49 -139.90
CA ARG A 59 38.15 28.08 -138.83
C ARG A 59 37.33 28.93 -137.87
N GLN A 60 36.45 29.78 -138.38
CA GLN A 60 35.60 30.63 -137.54
C GLN A 60 34.60 29.79 -136.72
N GLN A 61 34.05 28.72 -137.30
CA GLN A 61 33.21 27.76 -136.57
C GLN A 61 34.00 27.02 -135.48
N ASN A 62 35.21 26.53 -135.79
CA ASN A 62 36.07 25.88 -134.80
C ASN A 62 36.42 26.82 -133.64
N PHE A 63 36.83 28.06 -133.91
CA PHE A 63 37.12 29.06 -132.88
C PHE A 63 35.89 29.39 -132.01
N GLN A 64 34.69 29.47 -132.60
CA GLN A 64 33.44 29.63 -131.84
C GLN A 64 33.11 28.40 -130.98
N ASN A 65 33.46 27.19 -131.44
CA ASN A 65 33.24 25.95 -130.69
C ASN A 65 34.27 25.79 -129.56
N GLU A 66 35.55 26.11 -129.80
CA GLU A 66 36.60 26.17 -128.76
C GLU A 66 36.19 27.15 -127.64
N LYS A 67 35.68 28.34 -127.99
CA LYS A 67 35.19 29.30 -127.00
C LYS A 67 34.03 28.75 -126.16
N LYS A 68 33.06 28.06 -126.78
CA LYS A 68 31.95 27.42 -126.06
C LYS A 68 32.40 26.26 -125.18
N ILE A 69 33.41 25.49 -125.61
CA ILE A 69 33.99 24.41 -124.82
C ILE A 69 34.61 25.00 -123.54
N ILE A 70 35.42 26.06 -123.66
CA ILE A 70 36.02 26.75 -122.50
C ILE A 70 34.94 27.33 -121.57
N GLU A 71 33.86 27.88 -122.11
CA GLU A 71 32.73 28.39 -121.32
C GLU A 71 32.02 27.26 -120.54
N LEU A 72 31.75 26.12 -121.20
CA LEU A 72 31.13 24.95 -120.56
C LEU A 72 32.06 24.24 -119.57
N GLU A 73 33.38 24.19 -119.82
CA GLU A 73 34.38 23.69 -118.87
C GLU A 73 34.43 24.56 -117.60
N GLY A 74 34.26 25.88 -117.75
CA GLY A 74 34.09 26.80 -116.62
C GLY A 74 32.80 26.57 -115.82
N GLU A 75 31.68 26.33 -116.49
CA GLU A 75 30.41 25.99 -115.83
C GLU A 75 30.47 24.64 -115.10
N ILE A 76 31.04 23.61 -115.73
CA ILE A 76 31.22 22.27 -115.13
C ILE A 76 32.10 22.36 -113.88
N THR A 77 33.28 22.97 -113.98
CA THR A 77 34.18 23.08 -112.82
C THR A 77 33.59 23.92 -111.68
N HIS A 78 32.77 24.93 -111.98
CA HIS A 78 32.02 25.65 -110.95
C HIS A 78 31.01 24.73 -110.24
N ILE A 79 30.19 23.98 -110.99
CA ILE A 79 29.21 23.03 -110.45
C ILE A 79 29.88 21.92 -109.63
N GLU A 80 31.03 21.40 -110.08
CA GLU A 80 31.82 20.41 -109.33
C GLU A 80 32.28 20.96 -107.97
N THR A 81 32.82 22.18 -107.92
CA THR A 81 33.22 22.81 -106.64
C THR A 81 32.05 23.11 -105.71
N GLU A 82 30.88 23.51 -106.25
CA GLU A 82 29.69 23.69 -105.43
C GLU A 82 29.20 22.35 -104.86
N LEU A 83 29.10 21.31 -105.70
CA LEU A 83 28.69 19.96 -105.30
C LEU A 83 29.63 19.37 -104.24
N GLU A 84 30.95 19.55 -104.37
CA GLU A 84 31.91 19.13 -103.36
C GLU A 84 31.71 19.89 -102.03
N SER A 85 31.43 21.20 -102.09
CA SER A 85 31.15 22.00 -100.89
C SER A 85 29.87 21.55 -100.16
N GLN A 86 28.77 21.29 -100.90
CA GLN A 86 27.53 20.77 -100.34
C GLN A 86 27.71 19.35 -99.77
N THR A 87 28.45 18.49 -100.49
CA THR A 87 28.79 17.12 -100.04
C THR A 87 29.62 17.14 -98.74
N LYS A 88 30.48 18.14 -98.57
CA LYS A 88 31.28 18.34 -97.35
C LYS A 88 30.44 18.83 -96.17
N LEU A 89 29.48 19.73 -96.40
CA LEU A 89 28.53 20.19 -95.38
C LEU A 89 27.62 19.06 -94.89
N LEU A 90 26.94 18.36 -95.81
CA LEU A 90 26.05 17.23 -95.49
C LEU A 90 26.78 16.10 -94.75
N ARG A 91 28.07 15.88 -95.06
CA ARG A 91 28.90 14.93 -94.30
C ARG A 91 29.14 15.40 -92.87
N GLY A 92 29.47 16.67 -92.66
CA GLY A 92 29.62 17.25 -91.31
C GLY A 92 28.35 17.18 -90.47
N GLU A 93 27.18 17.47 -91.08
CA GLU A 93 25.88 17.34 -90.42
C GLU A 93 25.57 15.89 -90.04
N ARG A 94 25.79 14.94 -90.96
CA ARG A 94 25.64 13.50 -90.70
C ARG A 94 26.54 13.03 -89.56
N ASP A 95 27.81 13.39 -89.60
CA ASP A 95 28.81 12.92 -88.62
C ASP A 95 28.50 13.47 -87.22
N ALA A 96 28.03 14.72 -87.13
CA ALA A 96 27.55 15.33 -85.89
C ALA A 96 26.22 14.72 -85.39
N LEU A 97 25.30 14.32 -86.28
CA LEU A 97 24.10 13.57 -85.90
C LEU A 97 24.45 12.17 -85.37
N GLU A 98 25.42 11.48 -85.99
CA GLU A 98 25.86 10.15 -85.58
C GLU A 98 26.55 10.18 -84.19
N GLU A 99 27.40 11.18 -83.92
CA GLU A 99 28.00 11.42 -82.59
C GLU A 99 26.93 11.64 -81.50
N ASN A 100 25.88 12.41 -81.81
CA ASN A 100 24.76 12.64 -80.87
C ASN A 100 23.89 11.39 -80.67
N LEU A 101 23.73 10.56 -81.71
CA LEU A 101 23.00 9.30 -81.64
C LEU A 101 23.75 8.29 -80.77
N ASP A 102 25.08 8.23 -80.84
CA ASP A 102 25.91 7.38 -79.97
C ASP A 102 25.95 7.87 -78.51
N LYS A 103 25.98 9.19 -78.25
CA LYS A 103 25.77 9.73 -76.89
C LYS A 103 24.42 9.31 -76.31
N CYS A 104 23.35 9.37 -77.10
CA CYS A 104 22.02 8.90 -76.70
C CYS A 104 22.00 7.38 -76.45
N ARG A 105 22.62 6.56 -77.32
CA ARG A 105 22.76 5.10 -77.11
C ARG A 105 23.53 4.77 -75.84
N GLN A 106 24.57 5.53 -75.50
CA GLN A 106 25.34 5.31 -74.28
C GLN A 106 24.54 5.67 -73.02
N SER A 107 23.91 6.85 -72.98
CA SER A 107 23.05 7.24 -71.85
C SER A 107 21.84 6.30 -71.68
N LEU A 108 21.33 5.72 -72.77
CA LEU A 108 20.30 4.68 -72.69
C LEU A 108 20.82 3.41 -72.00
N LYS A 109 22.00 2.88 -72.40
CA LYS A 109 22.61 1.69 -71.77
C LYS A 109 22.86 1.89 -70.28
N GLU A 110 23.37 3.05 -69.90
CA GLU A 110 23.62 3.42 -68.49
C GLU A 110 22.31 3.38 -67.68
N LYS A 111 21.20 3.87 -68.25
CA LYS A 111 19.87 3.80 -67.64
C LYS A 111 19.29 2.39 -67.59
N THR A 112 19.55 1.53 -68.59
CA THR A 112 19.11 0.12 -68.55
C THR A 112 19.79 -0.61 -67.39
N VAL A 113 21.12 -0.48 -67.26
CA VAL A 113 21.87 -1.12 -66.16
C VAL A 113 21.42 -0.61 -64.79
N ALA A 114 21.11 0.69 -64.66
CA ALA A 114 20.55 1.24 -63.43
C ALA A 114 19.13 0.70 -63.11
N LEU A 115 18.31 0.45 -64.13
CA LEU A 115 16.98 -0.15 -63.97
C LEU A 115 17.07 -1.63 -63.57
N ASP A 116 17.94 -2.40 -64.22
CA ASP A 116 18.16 -3.82 -63.88
C ASP A 116 18.63 -3.97 -62.43
N LEU A 117 19.54 -3.10 -61.97
CA LEU A 117 19.98 -3.06 -60.58
C LEU A 117 18.85 -2.69 -59.62
N ALA A 118 18.03 -1.68 -59.96
CA ALA A 118 16.89 -1.28 -59.15
C ALA A 118 15.85 -2.42 -59.00
N LEU A 119 15.61 -3.20 -60.05
CA LEU A 119 14.74 -4.38 -60.01
C LEU A 119 15.29 -5.48 -59.08
N THR A 120 16.61 -5.74 -59.08
CA THR A 120 17.19 -6.69 -58.13
C THR A 120 17.05 -6.25 -56.67
N VAL A 121 17.22 -4.95 -56.39
CA VAL A 121 17.01 -4.39 -55.04
C VAL A 121 15.53 -4.45 -54.63
N GLU A 122 14.59 -4.24 -55.56
CA GLU A 122 13.16 -4.39 -55.29
C GLU A 122 12.79 -5.84 -54.91
N GLU A 123 13.41 -6.83 -55.57
CA GLU A 123 13.21 -8.25 -55.26
C GLU A 123 13.87 -8.65 -53.92
N GLU A 124 15.07 -8.16 -53.61
CA GLU A 124 15.68 -8.33 -52.28
C GLU A 124 14.82 -7.74 -51.16
N LEU A 125 14.28 -6.53 -51.34
CA LEU A 125 13.41 -5.88 -50.36
C LEU A 125 12.09 -6.63 -50.16
N LYS A 126 11.45 -7.13 -51.23
CA LYS A 126 10.26 -7.99 -51.14
C LYS A 126 10.54 -9.26 -50.33
N ASN A 127 11.70 -9.89 -50.54
CA ASN A 127 12.11 -11.07 -49.79
C ASN A 127 12.35 -10.75 -48.30
N GLN A 128 12.93 -9.59 -47.97
CA GLN A 128 13.10 -9.15 -46.58
C GLN A 128 11.76 -8.86 -45.89
N VAL A 129 10.82 -8.15 -46.54
CA VAL A 129 9.47 -7.91 -46.01
C VAL A 129 8.76 -9.24 -45.73
N ALA A 130 8.82 -10.18 -46.67
CA ALA A 130 8.23 -11.50 -46.52
C ALA A 130 8.90 -12.37 -45.43
N VAL A 131 10.08 -12.01 -44.91
CA VAL A 131 10.67 -12.60 -43.68
C VAL A 131 10.06 -11.95 -42.44
N LEU A 132 10.05 -10.62 -42.38
CA LEU A 132 9.52 -9.86 -41.24
C LEU A 132 8.04 -10.16 -40.97
N GLU A 133 7.22 -10.31 -42.02
CA GLU A 133 5.81 -10.71 -41.91
C GLU A 133 5.65 -12.09 -41.23
N ARG A 134 6.55 -13.04 -41.52
CA ARG A 134 6.55 -14.37 -40.88
C ARG A 134 6.99 -14.29 -39.41
N GLU A 135 7.96 -13.46 -39.09
CA GLU A 135 8.44 -13.26 -37.72
C GLU A 135 7.37 -12.57 -36.86
N LEU A 136 6.73 -11.51 -37.36
CA LEU A 136 5.56 -10.88 -36.73
C LEU A 136 4.42 -11.89 -36.54
N GLY A 137 4.14 -12.72 -37.54
CA GLY A 137 3.16 -13.81 -37.45
C GLY A 137 3.51 -14.92 -36.45
N MET A 138 4.79 -15.07 -36.08
CA MET A 138 5.23 -15.96 -35.00
C MET A 138 5.17 -15.27 -33.62
N ILE A 139 5.47 -13.98 -33.54
CA ILE A 139 5.37 -13.17 -32.32
C ILE A 139 3.90 -13.07 -31.87
N SER A 140 2.99 -12.69 -32.77
CA SER A 140 1.55 -12.60 -32.46
C SER A 140 0.95 -13.95 -32.00
N LYS A 141 1.44 -15.09 -32.54
CA LYS A 141 1.03 -16.42 -32.05
C LYS A 141 1.52 -16.71 -30.64
N LYS A 142 2.73 -16.26 -30.27
CA LYS A 142 3.24 -16.37 -28.89
C LYS A 142 2.47 -15.45 -27.94
N GLU A 143 2.16 -14.23 -28.36
CA GLU A 143 1.35 -13.26 -27.61
C GLU A 143 -0.02 -13.82 -27.23
N ILE A 144 -0.77 -14.36 -28.22
CA ILE A 144 -2.07 -15.02 -28.00
C ILE A 144 -1.95 -16.19 -27.01
N GLU A 145 -0.86 -16.95 -27.05
CA GLU A 145 -0.64 -18.09 -26.15
C GLU A 145 -0.24 -17.65 -24.73
N MET A 146 0.56 -16.59 -24.60
CA MET A 146 0.86 -15.97 -23.31
C MET A 146 -0.39 -15.37 -22.64
N LEU A 147 -1.29 -14.76 -23.42
CA LEU A 147 -2.57 -14.24 -22.92
C LEU A 147 -3.43 -15.38 -22.35
N ARG A 148 -3.61 -16.49 -23.06
CA ARG A 148 -4.33 -17.67 -22.54
C ARG A 148 -3.74 -18.24 -21.25
N GLN A 149 -2.42 -18.25 -21.13
CA GLN A 149 -1.74 -18.71 -19.92
C GLN A 149 -1.95 -17.72 -18.76
N THR A 150 -2.00 -16.42 -19.05
CA THR A 150 -2.36 -15.37 -18.09
C THR A 150 -3.81 -15.51 -17.63
N ASP A 151 -4.77 -15.69 -18.54
CA ASP A 151 -6.19 -15.91 -18.24
C ASP A 151 -6.38 -17.15 -17.33
N LYS A 152 -5.69 -18.26 -17.65
CA LYS A 152 -5.71 -19.48 -16.84
C LYS A 152 -5.20 -19.22 -15.42
N VAL A 153 -4.06 -18.55 -15.27
CA VAL A 153 -3.49 -18.23 -13.95
C VAL A 153 -4.36 -17.24 -13.18
N GLN A 154 -5.01 -16.28 -13.84
CA GLN A 154 -6.01 -15.42 -13.20
C GLN A 154 -7.23 -16.21 -12.69
N GLY A 155 -7.71 -17.20 -13.46
CA GLY A 155 -8.77 -18.11 -13.01
C GLY A 155 -8.35 -18.95 -11.81
N GLU A 156 -7.12 -19.49 -11.82
CA GLU A 156 -6.56 -20.25 -10.70
C GLU A 156 -6.38 -19.39 -9.44
N ASN A 157 -5.95 -18.13 -9.58
CA ASN A 157 -5.86 -17.18 -8.47
C ASN A 157 -7.23 -16.80 -7.88
N LYS A 158 -8.26 -16.57 -8.70
CA LYS A 158 -9.64 -16.31 -8.21
C LYS A 158 -10.15 -17.49 -7.37
N ASN A 159 -10.01 -18.71 -7.88
CA ASN A 159 -10.36 -19.95 -7.18
C ASN A 159 -9.54 -20.21 -5.91
N LEU A 160 -8.42 -19.51 -5.69
CA LEU A 160 -7.63 -19.56 -4.46
C LEU A 160 -8.07 -18.46 -3.48
N ASN A 161 -8.33 -17.25 -3.95
CA ASN A 161 -8.85 -16.16 -3.13
C ASN A 161 -10.22 -16.51 -2.52
N GLU A 162 -11.15 -17.07 -3.31
CA GLU A 162 -12.44 -17.56 -2.82
C GLU A 162 -12.28 -18.61 -1.70
N LYS A 163 -11.24 -19.46 -1.76
CA LYS A 163 -10.94 -20.42 -0.69
C LYS A 163 -10.34 -19.77 0.54
N ILE A 164 -9.56 -18.70 0.39
CA ILE A 164 -9.03 -17.92 1.50
C ILE A 164 -10.18 -17.23 2.24
N GLU A 165 -11.08 -16.54 1.53
CA GLU A 165 -12.27 -15.89 2.12
C GLU A 165 -13.18 -16.88 2.88
N LEU A 166 -13.38 -18.08 2.34
CA LEU A 166 -14.12 -19.16 3.01
C LEU A 166 -13.40 -19.68 4.27
N LEU A 167 -12.06 -19.79 4.24
CA LEU A 167 -11.26 -20.20 5.40
C LEU A 167 -11.22 -19.11 6.48
N ASP A 168 -11.05 -17.85 6.11
CA ASP A 168 -11.06 -16.72 7.04
C ASP A 168 -12.44 -16.55 7.70
N SER A 169 -13.52 -16.76 6.94
CA SER A 169 -14.89 -16.82 7.48
C SER A 169 -15.05 -17.94 8.51
N ALA A 170 -14.54 -19.15 8.22
CA ALA A 170 -14.58 -20.28 9.15
C ALA A 170 -13.69 -20.06 10.40
N LEU A 171 -12.55 -19.38 10.25
CA LEU A 171 -11.68 -18.97 11.36
C LEU A 171 -12.33 -17.88 12.23
N ALA A 172 -13.03 -16.91 11.64
CA ALA A 172 -13.79 -15.91 12.37
C ALA A 172 -14.94 -16.53 13.18
N GLU A 173 -15.73 -17.43 12.56
CA GLU A 173 -16.74 -18.23 13.27
C GLU A 173 -16.15 -19.03 14.43
N ARG A 174 -15.00 -19.67 14.21
CA ARG A 174 -14.30 -20.45 15.24
C ARG A 174 -13.83 -19.57 16.38
N SER A 175 -13.20 -18.43 16.08
CA SER A 175 -12.73 -17.45 17.06
C SER A 175 -13.89 -16.93 17.93
N GLN A 176 -15.04 -16.61 17.33
CA GLN A 176 -16.24 -16.19 18.05
C GLN A 176 -16.79 -17.30 18.99
N LYS A 177 -16.75 -18.57 18.55
CA LYS A 177 -17.13 -19.72 19.39
C LYS A 177 -16.15 -19.91 20.55
N GLU A 178 -14.84 -19.77 20.31
CA GLU A 178 -13.81 -19.83 21.35
C GLU A 178 -13.94 -18.65 22.36
N GLU A 179 -14.26 -17.44 21.90
CA GLU A 179 -14.57 -16.29 22.77
C GLU A 179 -15.80 -16.55 23.65
N CYS A 180 -16.84 -17.17 23.09
CA CYS A 180 -18.05 -17.57 23.82
C CYS A 180 -17.76 -18.64 24.88
N TYR A 181 -16.93 -19.65 24.56
CA TYR A 181 -16.49 -20.66 25.54
C TYR A 181 -15.64 -20.03 26.65
N MET A 182 -14.74 -19.10 26.32
CA MET A 182 -13.92 -18.39 27.30
C MET A 182 -14.76 -17.53 28.26
N LYS A 183 -15.78 -16.81 27.76
CA LYS A 183 -16.75 -16.09 28.61
C LYS A 183 -17.48 -17.03 29.57
N ARG A 184 -18.00 -18.16 29.07
CA ARG A 184 -18.68 -19.16 29.91
C ARG A 184 -17.73 -19.83 30.92
N PHE A 185 -16.45 -19.96 30.59
CA PHE A 185 -15.42 -20.46 31.51
C PHE A 185 -15.09 -19.46 32.62
N THR A 186 -15.01 -18.15 32.32
CA THR A 186 -14.78 -17.13 33.36
C THR A 186 -16.00 -16.98 34.28
N GLU A 187 -17.23 -17.07 33.75
CA GLU A 187 -18.46 -17.19 34.54
C GLU A 187 -18.39 -18.40 35.48
N MET A 188 -18.07 -19.59 34.96
CA MET A 188 -17.95 -20.81 35.79
C MET A 188 -16.87 -20.66 36.86
N LYS A 189 -15.72 -20.06 36.54
CA LYS A 189 -14.62 -19.82 37.47
C LYS A 189 -14.99 -18.83 38.59
N THR A 190 -15.75 -17.78 38.29
CA THR A 190 -16.24 -16.86 39.33
C THR A 190 -17.34 -17.49 40.19
N MET A 191 -18.21 -18.33 39.62
CA MET A 191 -19.14 -19.14 40.40
C MET A 191 -18.43 -20.12 41.34
N LEU A 192 -17.35 -20.78 40.88
CA LEU A 192 -16.52 -21.66 41.72
C LEU A 192 -15.92 -20.90 42.90
N GLY A 193 -15.24 -19.77 42.67
CA GLY A 193 -14.66 -18.96 43.75
C GLY A 193 -15.70 -18.43 44.75
N ASN A 194 -16.89 -18.07 44.27
CA ASN A 194 -18.02 -17.70 45.13
C ASN A 194 -18.54 -18.88 45.99
N LEU A 195 -18.45 -20.12 45.50
CA LEU A 195 -18.76 -21.32 46.27
C LEU A 195 -17.65 -21.67 47.27
N GLU A 196 -16.38 -21.49 46.90
CA GLU A 196 -15.23 -21.68 47.81
C GLU A 196 -15.28 -20.72 49.00
N VAL A 197 -15.58 -19.44 48.76
CA VAL A 197 -15.78 -18.43 49.83
C VAL A 197 -16.96 -18.80 50.73
N LYS A 198 -18.10 -19.23 50.16
CA LYS A 198 -19.25 -19.70 50.94
C LYS A 198 -18.93 -20.95 51.75
N HIS A 199 -18.19 -21.90 51.19
CA HIS A 199 -17.72 -23.10 51.89
C HIS A 199 -16.79 -22.75 53.04
N SER A 200 -15.83 -21.85 52.83
CA SER A 200 -14.93 -21.35 53.88
C SER A 200 -15.69 -20.68 55.03
N ALA A 201 -16.68 -19.84 54.72
CA ALA A 201 -17.54 -19.21 55.72
C ALA A 201 -18.38 -20.24 56.49
N LEU A 202 -19.01 -21.21 55.80
CA LEU A 202 -19.78 -22.30 56.42
C LEU A 202 -18.90 -23.16 57.33
N GLN A 203 -17.73 -23.58 56.84
CA GLN A 203 -16.74 -24.35 57.61
C GLN A 203 -16.35 -23.61 58.90
N LYS A 204 -16.04 -22.31 58.81
CA LYS A 204 -15.75 -21.51 60.00
C LYS A 204 -16.91 -21.50 60.99
N THR A 205 -18.16 -21.29 60.54
CA THR A 205 -19.32 -21.32 61.45
C THR A 205 -19.57 -22.71 62.06
N TYR A 206 -19.25 -23.78 61.34
CA TYR A 206 -19.29 -25.15 61.87
C TYR A 206 -18.23 -25.33 62.97
N ASP A 207 -16.98 -24.91 62.74
CA ASP A 207 -15.90 -25.01 63.72
C ASP A 207 -16.18 -24.15 64.97
N ASP A 208 -16.66 -22.90 64.79
CA ASP A 208 -17.07 -22.01 65.88
C ASP A 208 -18.21 -22.63 66.74
N THR A 209 -19.22 -23.24 66.10
CA THR A 209 -20.31 -23.92 66.83
C THR A 209 -19.87 -25.22 67.49
N LEU A 210 -18.94 -25.97 66.89
CA LEU A 210 -18.35 -27.18 67.44
C LEU A 210 -17.44 -26.89 68.65
N ILE A 211 -16.74 -25.75 68.65
CA ILE A 211 -16.03 -25.23 69.83
C ILE A 211 -17.04 -24.86 70.93
N ARG A 212 -18.13 -24.15 70.60
CA ARG A 212 -19.16 -23.77 71.57
C ARG A 212 -19.81 -24.99 72.22
N LEU A 213 -20.24 -25.98 71.43
CA LEU A 213 -20.83 -27.23 71.90
C LEU A 213 -19.88 -28.03 72.79
N LYS A 214 -18.57 -28.07 72.49
CA LYS A 214 -17.56 -28.68 73.38
C LYS A 214 -17.48 -27.94 74.74
N GLY A 215 -17.60 -26.62 74.74
CA GLY A 215 -17.70 -25.81 75.96
C GLY A 215 -18.96 -26.10 76.76
N GLU A 216 -20.13 -26.12 76.11
CA GLU A 216 -21.42 -26.47 76.71
C GLU A 216 -21.41 -27.89 77.33
N ILE A 217 -20.81 -28.87 76.64
CA ILE A 217 -20.62 -30.24 77.15
C ILE A 217 -19.67 -30.27 78.36
N ALA A 218 -18.58 -29.50 78.35
CA ALA A 218 -17.65 -29.42 79.49
C ALA A 218 -18.32 -28.80 80.74
N ILE A 219 -19.13 -27.75 80.55
CA ILE A 219 -19.94 -27.13 81.61
C ILE A 219 -21.00 -28.11 82.14
N SER A 220 -21.72 -28.79 81.24
CA SER A 220 -22.70 -29.83 81.60
C SER A 220 -22.06 -30.99 82.37
N LYS A 221 -20.82 -31.36 82.03
CA LYS A 221 -20.04 -32.34 82.79
C LYS A 221 -19.71 -31.82 84.19
N HIS A 222 -19.22 -30.58 84.33
CA HIS A 222 -18.95 -29.98 85.63
C HIS A 222 -20.19 -30.02 86.53
N TYR A 223 -21.35 -29.59 86.03
CA TYR A 223 -22.60 -29.66 86.79
C TYR A 223 -23.03 -31.10 87.13
N LYS A 224 -22.77 -32.08 86.26
CA LYS A 224 -23.03 -33.49 86.58
C LYS A 224 -22.12 -34.00 87.70
N ASP A 225 -20.84 -33.64 87.65
CA ASP A 225 -19.84 -34.02 88.66
C ASP A 225 -20.17 -33.33 90.01
N ASP A 226 -20.56 -32.04 90.00
CA ASP A 226 -21.11 -31.32 91.17
C ASP A 226 -22.32 -32.04 91.77
N ILE A 227 -23.31 -32.39 90.94
CA ILE A 227 -24.53 -33.12 91.35
C ILE A 227 -24.16 -34.48 91.96
N SER A 228 -23.15 -35.18 91.44
CA SER A 228 -22.66 -36.44 92.03
C SER A 228 -22.13 -36.20 93.46
N THR A 229 -21.23 -35.22 93.65
CA THR A 229 -20.69 -34.93 94.99
C THR A 229 -21.75 -34.42 95.97
N LEU A 230 -22.75 -33.67 95.50
CA LEU A 230 -23.89 -33.25 96.32
C LEU A 230 -24.79 -34.43 96.70
N SER A 231 -24.99 -35.38 95.79
CA SER A 231 -25.75 -36.61 96.04
C SER A 231 -25.04 -37.51 97.05
N GLU A 232 -23.74 -37.75 96.88
CA GLU A 232 -22.91 -38.49 97.84
C GLU A 232 -22.93 -37.85 99.23
N ARG A 233 -22.86 -36.51 99.30
CA ARG A 233 -22.98 -35.76 100.57
C ARG A 233 -24.37 -35.88 101.18
N LEU A 234 -25.42 -35.90 100.37
CA LEU A 234 -26.81 -36.07 100.81
C LEU A 234 -27.03 -37.48 101.37
N THR A 235 -26.60 -38.54 100.69
CA THR A 235 -26.63 -39.91 101.22
C THR A 235 -25.80 -40.03 102.52
N ASN A 236 -24.63 -39.39 102.59
CA ASN A 236 -23.84 -39.28 103.82
C ASN A 236 -24.53 -38.52 104.97
N TYR A 237 -25.60 -37.74 104.71
CA TYR A 237 -26.45 -37.15 105.73
C TYR A 237 -27.68 -38.02 106.03
N GLU A 238 -28.24 -38.73 105.05
CA GLU A 238 -29.30 -39.72 105.22
C GLU A 238 -28.83 -40.89 106.10
N ASP A 239 -27.62 -41.43 105.85
CA ASP A 239 -27.00 -42.48 106.68
C ASP A 239 -26.81 -42.02 108.14
N LYS A 240 -26.35 -40.78 108.34
CA LYS A 240 -26.17 -40.18 109.68
C LYS A 240 -27.50 -39.92 110.37
N LEU A 241 -28.53 -39.52 109.62
CA LEU A 241 -29.89 -39.34 110.13
C LEU A 241 -30.47 -40.70 110.54
N SER A 242 -30.34 -41.72 109.69
CA SER A 242 -30.76 -43.10 109.95
C SER A 242 -30.10 -43.66 111.20
N ALA A 243 -28.77 -43.59 111.31
CA ALA A 243 -28.03 -44.00 112.52
C ALA A 243 -28.46 -43.21 113.77
N GLY A 244 -28.79 -41.91 113.62
CA GLY A 244 -29.37 -41.09 114.68
C GLY A 244 -30.78 -41.52 115.09
N GLU A 245 -31.61 -41.95 114.13
CA GLU A 245 -32.95 -42.49 114.37
C GLU A 245 -32.92 -43.89 114.99
N GLU A 246 -31.97 -44.74 114.60
CA GLU A 246 -31.69 -46.02 115.27
C GLU A 246 -31.20 -45.80 116.71
N SER A 247 -30.25 -44.90 116.95
CA SER A 247 -29.78 -44.53 118.30
C SER A 247 -30.94 -44.00 119.17
N LYS A 248 -31.80 -43.14 118.62
CA LYS A 248 -33.04 -42.64 119.23
C LYS A 248 -34.07 -43.76 119.47
N SER A 249 -34.11 -44.79 118.62
CA SER A 249 -34.94 -45.99 118.79
C SER A 249 -34.42 -46.88 119.92
N ILE A 250 -33.10 -47.05 120.04
CA ILE A 250 -32.44 -47.75 121.15
C ILE A 250 -32.70 -47.02 122.46
N MET A 251 -32.44 -45.70 122.54
CA MET A 251 -32.74 -44.90 123.74
C MET A 251 -34.23 -44.93 124.12
N ARG A 252 -35.15 -44.98 123.16
CA ARG A 252 -36.59 -45.19 123.44
C ARG A 252 -36.87 -46.56 124.06
N LYS A 253 -36.23 -47.63 123.59
CA LYS A 253 -36.35 -48.98 124.16
C LYS A 253 -35.77 -49.04 125.57
N GLU A 254 -34.58 -48.47 125.79
CA GLU A 254 -33.95 -48.35 127.12
C GLU A 254 -34.83 -47.57 128.09
N LEU A 255 -35.39 -46.42 127.67
CA LEU A 255 -36.36 -45.67 128.48
C LEU A 255 -37.65 -46.45 128.74
N SER A 256 -38.08 -47.35 127.85
CA SER A 256 -39.19 -48.28 128.11
C SER A 256 -38.80 -49.32 129.16
N SER A 257 -37.63 -49.96 129.04
CA SER A 257 -37.12 -50.93 130.01
C SER A 257 -36.90 -50.31 131.40
N ILE A 258 -36.44 -49.05 131.48
CA ILE A 258 -36.31 -48.29 132.73
C ILE A 258 -37.69 -47.97 133.32
N LYS A 259 -38.68 -47.59 132.49
CA LYS A 259 -40.07 -47.40 132.93
C LYS A 259 -40.71 -48.69 133.44
N GLU A 260 -40.50 -49.82 132.76
CA GLU A 260 -40.95 -51.14 133.21
C GLU A 260 -40.26 -51.59 134.48
N PHE A 261 -38.96 -51.32 134.63
CA PHE A 261 -38.22 -51.60 135.85
C PHE A 261 -38.76 -50.77 137.02
N ASN A 262 -38.98 -49.47 136.83
CA ASN A 262 -39.62 -48.62 137.83
C ASN A 262 -41.07 -49.04 138.12
N ALA A 263 -41.84 -49.51 137.13
CA ALA A 263 -43.18 -50.04 137.36
C ALA A 263 -43.13 -51.33 138.21
N LYS A 264 -42.19 -52.24 137.93
CA LYS A 264 -41.94 -53.45 138.74
C LYS A 264 -41.39 -53.12 140.13
N LEU A 265 -40.63 -52.04 140.28
CA LEU A 265 -40.13 -51.53 141.56
C LEU A 265 -41.28 -50.94 142.40
N ASN A 266 -42.12 -50.10 141.79
CA ASN A 266 -43.33 -49.55 142.41
C ASN A 266 -44.30 -50.66 142.79
N GLN A 267 -44.52 -51.66 141.95
CA GLN A 267 -45.36 -52.82 142.27
C GLN A 267 -44.83 -53.60 143.48
N LYS A 268 -43.50 -53.74 143.63
CA LYS A 268 -42.88 -54.34 144.83
C LYS A 268 -43.05 -53.45 146.06
N PHE A 269 -42.97 -52.13 145.90
CA PHE A 269 -43.21 -51.16 146.98
C PHE A 269 -44.69 -51.20 147.43
N GLU A 270 -45.63 -51.17 146.49
CA GLU A 270 -47.08 -51.35 146.72
C GLU A 270 -47.36 -52.67 147.46
N HIS A 271 -46.77 -53.78 147.00
CA HIS A 271 -46.88 -55.07 147.67
C HIS A 271 -46.38 -55.00 149.12
N SER A 272 -45.18 -54.46 149.37
CA SER A 272 -44.64 -54.32 150.74
C SER A 272 -45.44 -53.35 151.61
N THR A 273 -46.07 -52.32 151.04
CA THR A 273 -47.03 -51.48 151.77
C THR A 273 -48.36 -52.20 152.05
N SER A 274 -48.81 -53.12 151.19
CA SER A 274 -49.98 -53.97 151.44
C SER A 274 -49.70 -55.02 152.54
N GLU A 275 -48.48 -55.55 152.62
CA GLU A 275 -48.05 -56.42 153.72
C GLU A 275 -48.01 -55.64 155.05
N ASN A 276 -47.48 -54.41 155.03
CA ASN A 276 -47.57 -53.50 156.19
C ASN A 276 -49.02 -53.17 156.60
N ALA A 277 -49.94 -53.03 155.64
CA ALA A 277 -51.35 -52.82 155.94
C ALA A 277 -51.98 -54.05 156.61
N ASN A 278 -51.69 -55.26 156.12
CA ASN A 278 -52.15 -56.52 156.74
C ASN A 278 -51.56 -56.73 158.15
N LEU A 279 -50.30 -56.33 158.38
CA LEU A 279 -49.69 -56.34 159.72
C LEU A 279 -50.35 -55.33 160.67
N LYS A 280 -50.75 -54.15 160.18
CA LYS A 280 -51.53 -53.17 160.96
C LYS A 280 -52.95 -53.66 161.27
N MET A 281 -53.61 -54.32 160.32
CA MET A 281 -54.95 -54.87 160.53
C MET A 281 -54.95 -55.91 161.67
N ARG A 282 -53.97 -56.82 161.67
CA ARG A 282 -53.75 -57.79 162.75
C ARG A 282 -53.41 -57.19 164.12
N LEU A 283 -52.85 -55.98 164.16
CA LEU A 283 -52.69 -55.23 165.41
C LEU A 283 -54.04 -54.71 165.91
N SER A 284 -54.86 -54.11 165.03
CA SER A 284 -56.19 -53.61 165.42
C SER A 284 -57.17 -54.72 165.87
N GLU A 285 -57.05 -55.94 165.33
CA GLU A 285 -57.84 -57.10 165.78
C GLU A 285 -57.52 -57.56 167.21
N LEU A 286 -56.33 -57.22 167.73
CA LEU A 286 -55.94 -57.49 169.13
C LEU A 286 -56.32 -56.33 170.07
N GLU A 287 -56.40 -55.11 169.55
CA GLU A 287 -56.80 -53.92 170.32
C GLU A 287 -58.32 -53.92 170.61
N THR A 288 -59.15 -54.34 169.65
CA THR A 288 -60.62 -54.36 169.81
C THR A 288 -61.11 -55.31 170.91
N LEU A 289 -60.45 -56.45 171.13
CA LEU A 289 -60.85 -57.43 172.15
C LEU A 289 -60.59 -56.99 173.60
N LEU A 290 -59.81 -55.93 173.83
CA LEU A 290 -59.50 -55.42 175.17
C LEU A 290 -60.36 -54.21 175.60
N GLN A 291 -61.16 -53.64 174.69
CA GLN A 291 -61.81 -52.35 174.92
C GLN A 291 -63.30 -52.47 175.31
N ASP A 292 -64.01 -53.48 174.81
CA ASP A 292 -65.49 -53.55 174.87
C ASP A 292 -66.11 -54.02 176.21
N GLN A 293 -65.32 -54.42 177.21
CA GLN A 293 -65.84 -54.63 178.58
C GLN A 293 -65.73 -53.38 179.47
N SER A 294 -65.08 -52.30 179.02
CA SER A 294 -64.96 -51.07 179.83
C SER A 294 -66.10 -50.07 179.58
N LYS A 295 -67.29 -50.47 180.03
CA LYS A 295 -68.35 -49.59 180.57
C LYS A 295 -69.13 -48.73 179.58
N GLU A 296 -70.21 -49.35 179.11
CA GLU A 296 -71.55 -48.94 179.57
C GLU A 296 -71.53 -48.23 180.95
N THR A 297 -71.89 -46.96 181.12
CA THR A 297 -72.30 -45.92 180.14
C THR A 297 -71.99 -44.51 180.68
N ASN A 298 -72.10 -43.51 179.78
CA ASN A 298 -72.31 -42.07 179.99
C ASN A 298 -71.10 -41.13 180.20
N ARG A 299 -70.99 -40.20 179.23
CA ARG A 299 -70.96 -38.73 179.42
C ARG A 299 -70.77 -38.24 180.87
N ALA A 300 -69.67 -37.56 181.17
CA ALA A 300 -69.53 -36.12 180.93
C ALA A 300 -68.24 -35.55 181.56
N VAL A 301 -67.55 -34.65 180.85
CA VAL A 301 -66.84 -33.44 181.31
C VAL A 301 -66.19 -32.78 180.08
N GLU A 302 -66.13 -31.44 180.08
CA GLU A 302 -65.73 -30.58 178.96
C GLU A 302 -64.43 -29.81 179.28
N GLU A 303 -63.95 -28.99 178.33
CA GLU A 303 -63.03 -27.83 178.50
C GLU A 303 -61.55 -28.05 178.94
N GLU A 304 -60.62 -27.84 177.99
CA GLU A 304 -59.63 -26.72 177.92
C GLU A 304 -58.70 -27.00 176.70
N ARG A 305 -58.54 -26.11 175.70
CA ARG A 305 -57.66 -24.90 175.63
C ARG A 305 -56.14 -25.18 175.71
N GLU A 306 -55.26 -24.48 174.97
CA GLU A 306 -55.38 -23.64 173.77
C GLU A 306 -53.98 -23.32 173.19
N LYS A 307 -53.92 -22.60 172.05
CA LYS A 307 -52.84 -21.66 171.64
C LYS A 307 -51.39 -22.16 171.37
N TYR A 308 -51.11 -22.23 170.07
CA TYR A 308 -50.06 -21.42 169.37
C TYR A 308 -48.58 -21.88 169.40
N ARG A 309 -47.82 -21.43 168.38
CA ARG A 309 -46.35 -21.59 168.15
C ARG A 309 -45.97 -23.01 167.69
N SER A 310 -44.98 -23.25 166.82
CA SER A 310 -43.91 -22.41 166.23
C SER A 310 -43.78 -22.70 164.72
N ILE A 311 -43.58 -21.72 163.83
CA ILE A 311 -42.30 -21.05 163.45
C ILE A 311 -41.28 -22.01 162.78
N LYS A 312 -40.69 -21.54 161.65
CA LYS A 312 -39.27 -21.60 161.19
C LYS A 312 -39.14 -22.06 159.71
N SER A 313 -39.15 -21.23 158.66
CA SER A 313 -38.46 -19.95 158.29
C SER A 313 -37.16 -20.12 157.45
N LEU A 314 -37.17 -19.55 156.23
CA LEU A 314 -36.09 -18.81 155.54
C LEU A 314 -34.69 -19.46 155.29
N TYR A 315 -33.93 -18.80 154.39
CA TYR A 315 -32.53 -19.04 153.98
C TYR A 315 -32.30 -20.35 153.16
N ASP A 316 -31.38 -20.41 152.18
CA ASP A 316 -30.41 -19.44 151.61
C ASP A 316 -30.38 -19.60 150.06
N LYS A 317 -30.37 -18.53 149.24
CA LYS A 317 -29.22 -17.79 148.65
C LYS A 317 -28.34 -18.55 147.63
N LEU A 318 -27.69 -17.76 146.75
CA LEU A 318 -26.69 -18.09 145.70
C LEU A 318 -27.28 -18.53 144.34
N LYS A 319 -26.84 -18.00 143.17
CA LYS A 319 -25.86 -16.93 142.90
C LYS A 319 -26.11 -16.21 141.55
N THR A 320 -25.56 -14.99 141.42
CA THR A 320 -25.63 -14.06 140.29
C THR A 320 -24.51 -14.22 139.24
N GLU A 321 -24.83 -13.87 137.98
CA GLU A 321 -24.11 -13.07 136.95
C GLU A 321 -22.56 -13.04 136.82
N SER A 322 -22.08 -13.04 135.56
CA SER A 322 -20.79 -12.44 135.06
C SER A 322 -20.78 -12.48 133.49
N LYS A 323 -20.87 -11.36 132.71
CA LYS A 323 -19.83 -10.38 132.25
C LYS A 323 -18.88 -10.90 131.13
N ASP A 324 -18.17 -10.16 130.25
CA ASP A 324 -18.05 -8.77 129.71
C ASP A 324 -17.06 -8.87 128.49
N MET A 325 -17.00 -8.14 127.35
CA MET A 325 -17.82 -7.11 126.65
C MET A 325 -17.95 -7.39 125.11
N VAL A 326 -17.37 -6.80 124.03
CA VAL A 326 -16.38 -5.71 123.68
C VAL A 326 -16.68 -5.14 122.23
N ALA A 327 -16.06 -3.99 121.87
CA ALA A 327 -16.04 -3.15 120.63
C ALA A 327 -15.19 -3.68 119.42
N ASP A 328 -15.03 -3.06 118.22
CA ASP A 328 -15.72 -2.02 117.38
C ASP A 328 -15.00 -1.90 115.99
N GLY A 329 -15.59 -1.21 115.00
CA GLY A 329 -14.84 -0.31 114.09
C GLY A 329 -14.23 -0.83 112.78
N SER A 330 -14.95 -0.71 111.64
CA SER A 330 -14.34 -0.57 110.28
C SER A 330 -15.36 -0.26 109.16
N ARG A 331 -15.76 1.02 109.01
CA ARG A 331 -16.68 1.48 107.93
C ARG A 331 -16.17 2.71 107.13
N MET A 332 -14.85 2.87 106.98
CA MET A 332 -14.26 4.01 106.24
C MET A 332 -13.26 3.64 105.12
N ALA A 333 -13.13 2.35 104.76
CA ALA A 333 -12.21 1.92 103.69
C ALA A 333 -12.86 1.84 102.28
N LEU A 334 -14.20 1.85 102.19
CA LEU A 334 -14.92 1.53 100.94
C LEU A 334 -15.40 2.73 100.13
N GLN A 335 -15.39 3.95 100.71
CA GLN A 335 -15.97 5.13 100.06
C GLN A 335 -15.01 5.77 99.04
N THR A 336 -13.74 5.95 99.41
CA THR A 336 -12.76 6.74 98.65
C THR A 336 -12.42 6.16 97.27
N ALA A 337 -12.59 4.84 97.08
CA ALA A 337 -12.32 4.18 95.80
C ALA A 337 -13.43 4.40 94.75
N TYR A 338 -14.63 4.85 95.15
CA TYR A 338 -15.80 4.88 94.27
C TYR A 338 -15.85 6.14 93.38
N ASP A 339 -15.44 7.29 93.91
CA ASP A 339 -15.59 8.58 93.23
C ASP A 339 -14.51 8.86 92.17
N GLU A 340 -13.30 8.29 92.29
CA GLU A 340 -12.25 8.49 91.28
C GLU A 340 -12.56 7.76 89.96
N VAL A 341 -13.08 6.52 90.04
CA VAL A 341 -13.52 5.75 88.86
C VAL A 341 -14.64 6.50 88.12
N ARG A 342 -15.59 7.06 88.87
CA ARG A 342 -16.74 7.82 88.35
C ARG A 342 -16.31 9.07 87.58
N SER A 343 -15.27 9.76 88.04
CA SER A 343 -14.70 10.94 87.38
C SER A 343 -14.08 10.59 86.01
N ARG A 344 -13.33 9.48 85.92
CA ARG A 344 -12.70 9.03 84.66
C ARG A 344 -13.73 8.56 83.63
N PHE A 345 -14.76 7.83 84.06
CA PHE A 345 -15.84 7.35 83.18
C PHE A 345 -16.61 8.50 82.50
N SER A 346 -16.85 9.60 83.22
CA SER A 346 -17.57 10.78 82.73
C SER A 346 -16.87 11.53 81.59
N LYS A 347 -15.52 11.45 81.51
CA LYS A 347 -14.75 12.04 80.40
C LYS A 347 -14.84 11.19 79.13
N PHE A 348 -14.50 9.90 79.23
CA PHE A 348 -14.61 8.97 78.10
C PHE A 348 -16.03 8.92 77.52
N GLN A 349 -17.07 9.07 78.36
CA GLN A 349 -18.46 9.10 77.89
C GLN A 349 -18.79 10.32 77.01
N LYS A 350 -18.09 11.46 77.13
CA LYS A 350 -18.26 12.62 76.24
C LYS A 350 -17.53 12.42 74.91
N GLU A 351 -16.26 12.00 74.97
CA GLU A 351 -15.44 11.69 73.79
C GLU A 351 -16.12 10.63 72.90
N ASN A 352 -16.82 9.65 73.51
CA ASN A 352 -17.60 8.64 72.78
C ASN A 352 -18.86 9.19 72.07
N VAL A 353 -19.38 10.35 72.49
CA VAL A 353 -20.51 11.04 71.82
C VAL A 353 -19.99 11.88 70.65
N ASP A 354 -18.91 12.64 70.86
CA ASP A 354 -18.33 13.47 69.80
C ASP A 354 -17.74 12.62 68.66
N LEU A 355 -17.13 11.47 68.97
CA LEU A 355 -16.68 10.51 67.95
C LEU A 355 -17.82 9.87 67.16
N LYS A 356 -18.99 9.61 67.79
CA LYS A 356 -20.19 9.10 67.08
C LYS A 356 -20.83 10.16 66.19
N ARG A 357 -20.72 11.43 66.57
CA ARG A 357 -21.14 12.56 65.74
C ARG A 357 -20.26 12.69 64.51
N LEU A 358 -18.93 12.67 64.69
CA LEU A 358 -17.97 12.63 63.57
C LEU A 358 -18.20 11.45 62.63
N LEU A 359 -18.53 10.26 63.16
CA LEU A 359 -18.88 9.10 62.34
C LEU A 359 -20.12 9.35 61.47
N THR A 360 -21.20 9.87 62.07
CA THR A 360 -22.45 10.16 61.32
C THR A 360 -22.30 11.35 60.36
N ASP A 361 -21.48 12.35 60.69
CA ASP A 361 -21.14 13.44 59.77
C ASP A 361 -20.35 12.92 58.55
N ILE A 362 -19.40 11.99 58.75
CA ILE A 362 -18.65 11.32 57.67
C ILE A 362 -19.56 10.41 56.83
N GLU A 363 -20.45 9.63 57.45
CA GLU A 363 -21.41 8.76 56.74
C GLU A 363 -22.33 9.58 55.82
N ASN A 364 -22.82 10.73 56.29
CA ASN A 364 -23.59 11.66 55.45
C ASN A 364 -22.75 12.23 54.30
N LEU A 365 -21.52 12.66 54.57
CA LEU A 365 -20.62 13.22 53.55
C LEU A 365 -20.29 12.19 52.46
N ASN A 366 -20.06 10.92 52.82
CA ASN A 366 -19.78 9.84 51.88
C ASN A 366 -20.99 9.59 50.96
N LYS A 367 -22.20 9.60 51.54
CA LYS A 367 -23.45 9.44 50.81
C LYS A 367 -23.73 10.58 49.83
N ASP A 368 -23.31 11.81 50.15
CA ASP A 368 -23.38 12.94 49.22
C ASP A 368 -22.36 12.82 48.07
N TYR A 369 -21.16 12.28 48.33
CA TYR A 369 -20.19 11.92 47.29
C TYR A 369 -20.70 10.80 46.37
N GLU A 370 -21.29 9.73 46.92
CA GLU A 370 -21.89 8.63 46.15
C GLU A 370 -22.98 9.14 45.19
N GLN A 371 -23.87 10.01 45.66
CA GLN A 371 -24.89 10.66 44.81
C GLN A 371 -24.27 11.57 43.73
N ARG A 372 -23.17 12.27 44.06
CA ARG A 372 -22.45 13.13 43.11
C ARG A 372 -21.78 12.31 42.00
N GLU A 373 -21.17 11.18 42.36
CA GLU A 373 -20.55 10.25 41.42
C GLU A 373 -21.61 9.59 40.52
N GLU A 374 -22.73 9.13 41.07
CA GLU A 374 -23.82 8.54 40.29
C GLU A 374 -24.40 9.52 39.24
N HIS A 375 -24.51 10.82 39.59
CA HIS A 375 -24.91 11.86 38.63
C HIS A 375 -23.86 12.04 37.52
N LEU A 376 -22.58 12.19 37.88
CA LEU A 376 -21.50 12.39 36.91
C LEU A 376 -21.30 11.19 35.98
N MET A 377 -21.57 9.97 36.46
CA MET A 377 -21.57 8.76 35.64
C MET A 377 -22.73 8.75 34.64
N LYS A 378 -23.95 9.12 35.06
CA LYS A 378 -25.11 9.26 34.16
C LYS A 378 -24.88 10.33 33.09
N GLU A 379 -24.29 11.46 33.48
CA GLU A 379 -23.94 12.57 32.58
C GLU A 379 -22.87 12.16 31.55
N ASN A 380 -21.84 11.41 31.97
CA ASN A 380 -20.86 10.83 31.04
C ASN A 380 -21.48 9.84 30.05
N GLU A 381 -22.39 8.96 30.50
CA GLU A 381 -23.05 8.00 29.60
C GLU A 381 -23.99 8.67 28.60
N ASP A 382 -24.67 9.76 28.97
CA ASP A 382 -25.46 10.56 28.01
C ASP A 382 -24.56 11.31 27.01
N LEU A 383 -23.44 11.90 27.46
CA LEU A 383 -22.46 12.55 26.58
C LEU A 383 -21.84 11.55 25.58
N LYS A 384 -21.50 10.32 26.02
CA LYS A 384 -21.04 9.24 25.12
C LYS A 384 -22.09 8.90 24.07
N ARG A 385 -23.36 8.76 24.46
CA ARG A 385 -24.47 8.46 23.53
C ARG A 385 -24.67 9.58 22.51
N ARG A 386 -24.61 10.85 22.93
CA ARG A 386 -24.68 12.00 22.01
C ARG A 386 -23.51 12.01 21.02
N LEU A 387 -22.28 11.75 21.48
CA LEU A 387 -21.11 11.64 20.62
C LEU A 387 -21.21 10.47 19.62
N GLN A 388 -21.73 9.31 20.06
CA GLN A 388 -21.98 8.17 19.19
C GLN A 388 -22.99 8.53 18.08
N MET A 389 -24.15 9.08 18.45
CA MET A 389 -25.19 9.47 17.48
C MET A 389 -24.68 10.52 16.49
N ALA A 390 -23.97 11.55 16.97
CA ALA A 390 -23.36 12.55 16.07
C ALA A 390 -22.32 11.94 15.11
N GLY A 391 -21.56 10.94 15.57
CA GLY A 391 -20.64 10.19 14.72
C GLY A 391 -21.34 9.29 13.68
N GLU A 392 -22.51 8.74 14.01
CA GLU A 392 -23.36 7.94 13.11
C GLU A 392 -24.08 8.80 12.07
N GLU A 393 -24.59 9.98 12.47
CA GLU A 393 -25.11 11.00 11.55
C GLU A 393 -24.03 11.51 10.61
N TYR A 394 -22.82 11.81 11.11
CA TYR A 394 -21.68 12.22 10.27
C TYR A 394 -21.29 11.13 9.27
N ARG A 395 -21.21 9.85 9.69
CA ARG A 395 -20.97 8.72 8.77
C ARG A 395 -22.05 8.62 7.69
N THR A 396 -23.31 8.83 8.05
CA THR A 396 -24.43 8.80 7.09
C THR A 396 -24.35 9.96 6.10
N LYS A 397 -24.03 11.17 6.57
CA LYS A 397 -23.81 12.35 5.71
C LYS A 397 -22.58 12.19 4.81
N TYR A 398 -21.49 11.58 5.30
CA TYR A 398 -20.32 11.26 4.49
C TYR A 398 -20.66 10.27 3.37
N VAL A 399 -21.41 9.20 3.67
CA VAL A 399 -21.89 8.24 2.66
C VAL A 399 -22.88 8.88 1.68
N GLU A 400 -23.71 9.82 2.12
CA GLU A 400 -24.59 10.60 1.24
C GLU A 400 -23.79 11.50 0.29
N CYS A 401 -22.80 12.26 0.80
CA CYS A 401 -21.87 13.04 -0.02
C CYS A 401 -21.10 12.17 -1.01
N MET A 402 -20.59 11.01 -0.60
CA MET A 402 -19.91 10.06 -1.50
C MET A 402 -20.85 9.48 -2.57
N LYS A 403 -22.14 9.26 -2.25
CA LYS A 403 -23.15 8.86 -3.23
C LYS A 403 -23.46 9.98 -4.22
N LEU A 404 -23.55 11.23 -3.76
CA LEU A 404 -23.74 12.41 -4.60
C LEU A 404 -22.51 12.64 -5.51
N GLN A 405 -21.29 12.53 -4.99
CA GLN A 405 -20.06 12.63 -5.78
C GLN A 405 -19.95 11.50 -6.82
N LYS A 406 -20.36 10.27 -6.47
CA LYS A 406 -20.52 9.14 -7.40
C LYS A 406 -21.73 9.29 -8.36
N GLN A 407 -22.59 10.30 -8.18
CA GLN A 407 -23.61 10.71 -9.14
C GLN A 407 -23.12 11.86 -10.02
N CYS A 408 -22.44 12.89 -9.47
CA CYS A 408 -21.78 13.95 -10.25
C CYS A 408 -20.80 13.36 -11.26
N THR A 409 -19.87 12.51 -10.83
CA THR A 409 -18.93 11.79 -11.73
C THR A 409 -19.61 10.85 -12.74
N LYS A 410 -20.84 10.40 -12.48
CA LYS A 410 -21.67 9.66 -13.46
C LYS A 410 -22.49 10.57 -14.38
N LEU A 411 -22.67 11.84 -14.03
CA LEU A 411 -23.29 12.86 -14.87
C LEU A 411 -22.24 13.55 -15.75
N GLU A 412 -21.04 13.80 -15.23
CA GLU A 412 -19.83 14.21 -15.96
C GLU A 412 -19.50 13.18 -17.04
N ARG A 413 -19.25 11.91 -16.65
CA ARG A 413 -19.04 10.82 -17.63
C ARG A 413 -20.21 10.61 -18.59
N LYS A 414 -21.43 11.05 -18.25
CA LYS A 414 -22.57 11.04 -19.19
C LYS A 414 -22.57 12.24 -20.12
N ALA A 415 -22.11 13.41 -19.69
CA ALA A 415 -21.85 14.56 -20.56
C ALA A 415 -20.77 14.19 -21.59
N ASP A 416 -19.64 13.63 -21.13
CA ASP A 416 -18.54 13.12 -21.97
C ASP A 416 -19.06 12.07 -22.98
N LEU A 417 -19.89 11.13 -22.51
CA LEU A 417 -20.51 10.13 -23.39
C LEU A 417 -21.56 10.71 -24.33
N THR A 418 -22.27 11.80 -23.99
CA THR A 418 -23.18 12.46 -24.95
C THR A 418 -22.44 13.30 -26.00
N ASP A 419 -21.28 13.86 -25.67
CA ASP A 419 -20.41 14.53 -26.64
C ASP A 419 -19.77 13.49 -27.59
N SER A 420 -19.40 12.32 -27.05
CA SER A 420 -18.92 11.16 -27.81
C SER A 420 -20.02 10.50 -28.68
N MET A 421 -21.26 10.33 -28.17
CA MET A 421 -22.35 9.66 -28.89
C MET A 421 -22.97 10.46 -30.05
N ILE A 422 -22.42 11.62 -30.40
CA ILE A 422 -22.61 12.23 -31.73
C ILE A 422 -21.84 11.44 -32.82
N LYS A 423 -20.93 10.53 -32.45
CA LYS A 423 -20.13 9.68 -33.36
C LYS A 423 -20.09 8.20 -32.93
N GLY A 424 -20.87 7.36 -33.59
CA GLY A 424 -20.74 5.89 -33.52
C GLY A 424 -22.02 5.17 -33.10
N ASN A 425 -22.35 4.06 -33.78
CA ASN A 425 -23.62 3.33 -33.61
C ASN A 425 -23.46 1.85 -34.02
N VAL A 426 -24.44 1.03 -33.61
CA VAL A 426 -24.77 -0.35 -34.07
C VAL A 426 -24.06 -1.55 -33.41
N GLY A 427 -24.84 -2.27 -32.59
CA GLY A 427 -24.88 -3.76 -32.50
C GLY A 427 -23.98 -4.47 -31.48
N SER A 428 -24.21 -5.74 -31.13
CA SER A 428 -25.44 -6.59 -31.21
C SER A 428 -25.24 -7.90 -30.44
N ASN A 429 -26.20 -8.28 -29.57
CA ASN A 429 -26.43 -9.65 -29.03
C ASN A 429 -25.26 -10.30 -28.22
N ASP A 430 -25.40 -11.41 -27.48
CA ASP A 430 -26.58 -12.24 -27.11
C ASP A 430 -26.44 -12.78 -25.65
N VAL A 431 -27.42 -13.54 -25.13
CA VAL A 431 -27.46 -14.04 -23.73
C VAL A 431 -27.70 -15.55 -23.63
N THR A 432 -26.95 -16.25 -22.78
CA THR A 432 -27.25 -17.62 -22.31
C THR A 432 -26.96 -17.78 -20.81
N CYS A 433 -27.78 -18.59 -20.13
CA CYS A 433 -27.63 -18.94 -18.71
C CYS A 433 -27.32 -20.43 -18.52
N GLU A 434 -26.55 -20.77 -17.49
CA GLU A 434 -26.33 -22.16 -17.05
C GLU A 434 -27.28 -22.58 -15.92
N ALA A 435 -27.37 -23.89 -15.64
CA ALA A 435 -28.35 -24.46 -14.71
C ALA A 435 -27.77 -25.53 -13.76
N TYR A 436 -28.32 -25.54 -12.55
CA TYR A 436 -28.07 -26.44 -11.42
C TYR A 436 -28.33 -27.94 -11.72
N VAL A 437 -27.48 -28.84 -11.19
CA VAL A 437 -27.85 -30.13 -10.57
C VAL A 437 -26.84 -30.43 -9.44
N CYS A 438 -27.27 -31.10 -8.36
CA CYS A 438 -26.44 -31.39 -7.17
C CYS A 438 -26.54 -32.86 -6.72
N SER A 439 -25.43 -33.38 -6.17
CA SER A 439 -25.23 -34.49 -5.19
C SER A 439 -26.08 -35.78 -5.17
N SER A 440 -25.41 -36.89 -4.84
CA SER A 440 -26.01 -38.04 -4.13
C SER A 440 -24.96 -38.80 -3.31
N ASP A 441 -25.13 -38.87 -1.98
CA ASP A 441 -24.23 -39.58 -1.05
C ASP A 441 -24.55 -41.08 -0.90
N SER A 442 -23.61 -41.85 -0.34
CA SER A 442 -23.80 -43.23 0.12
C SER A 442 -22.97 -43.51 1.37
N VAL A 443 -23.59 -44.09 2.41
CA VAL A 443 -23.00 -44.27 3.75
C VAL A 443 -22.59 -45.72 4.00
N CYS A 444 -21.38 -45.93 4.53
CA CYS A 444 -20.93 -47.18 5.13
C CYS A 444 -20.22 -46.89 6.47
N GLN A 445 -20.52 -47.65 7.52
CA GLN A 445 -19.90 -47.50 8.85
C GLN A 445 -18.89 -48.63 9.13
N THR A 446 -17.66 -48.29 9.54
CA THR A 446 -16.71 -49.21 10.21
C THR A 446 -15.77 -48.47 11.16
N ASN A 447 -15.78 -48.85 12.44
CA ASN A 447 -14.71 -48.68 13.45
C ASN A 447 -13.87 -47.38 13.38
N GLU A 448 -14.44 -46.29 13.88
CA GLU A 448 -13.94 -44.91 13.79
C GLU A 448 -12.56 -44.63 14.44
N ALA A 449 -11.98 -45.55 15.21
CA ALA A 449 -10.69 -45.34 15.88
C ALA A 449 -9.49 -45.75 15.00
N GLU A 450 -9.40 -47.03 14.61
CA GLU A 450 -8.27 -47.57 13.85
C GLU A 450 -8.28 -47.08 12.39
N VAL A 451 -9.46 -46.90 11.80
CA VAL A 451 -9.59 -46.33 10.45
C VAL A 451 -9.03 -44.91 10.41
N HIS A 452 -9.36 -44.08 11.39
CA HIS A 452 -9.00 -42.67 11.37
C HIS A 452 -7.50 -42.43 11.63
N GLU A 453 -6.84 -43.28 12.41
CA GLU A 453 -5.37 -43.24 12.55
C GLU A 453 -4.65 -43.63 11.25
N ILE A 454 -5.18 -44.63 10.52
CA ILE A 454 -4.66 -45.03 9.20
C ILE A 454 -4.93 -43.95 8.14
N GLU A 455 -6.13 -43.35 8.12
CA GLU A 455 -6.46 -42.20 7.27
C GLU A 455 -5.53 -41.01 7.54
N LEU A 456 -5.33 -40.65 8.81
CA LEU A 456 -4.46 -39.54 9.21
C LEU A 456 -3.00 -39.82 8.79
N HIS A 457 -2.50 -41.04 8.98
CA HIS A 457 -1.16 -41.42 8.55
C HIS A 457 -0.99 -41.35 7.02
N ASN A 458 -2.00 -41.80 6.27
CA ASN A 458 -2.03 -41.65 4.80
C ASN A 458 -2.12 -40.17 4.39
N LYS A 459 -2.90 -39.34 5.09
CA LYS A 459 -3.03 -37.91 4.80
C LYS A 459 -1.73 -37.14 5.07
N ILE A 460 -1.03 -37.45 6.16
CA ILE A 460 0.31 -36.92 6.45
C ILE A 460 1.28 -37.31 5.34
N LYS A 461 1.22 -38.55 4.84
CA LYS A 461 2.07 -39.04 3.74
C LYS A 461 1.76 -38.35 2.40
N GLU A 462 0.49 -38.12 2.08
CA GLU A 462 0.08 -37.31 0.92
C GLU A 462 0.60 -35.87 1.02
N LEU A 463 0.43 -35.22 2.18
CA LEU A 463 0.88 -33.85 2.42
C LEU A 463 2.40 -33.72 2.30
N LEU A 464 3.18 -34.68 2.82
CA LEU A 464 4.63 -34.71 2.64
C LEU A 464 5.04 -34.88 1.17
N GLN A 465 4.34 -35.72 0.40
CA GLN A 465 4.61 -35.88 -1.04
C GLN A 465 4.22 -34.62 -1.85
N GLN A 466 3.14 -33.94 -1.47
CA GLN A 466 2.77 -32.64 -2.02
C GLN A 466 3.82 -31.57 -1.69
N GLN A 467 4.30 -31.53 -0.45
CA GLN A 467 5.35 -30.62 -0.01
C GLN A 467 6.66 -30.83 -0.79
N GLU A 468 7.14 -32.08 -0.93
CA GLU A 468 8.31 -32.36 -1.77
C GLU A 468 8.09 -31.95 -3.24
N HIS A 469 6.84 -31.99 -3.74
CA HIS A 469 6.53 -31.55 -5.11
C HIS A 469 6.53 -30.01 -5.23
N THR A 470 5.98 -29.28 -4.25
CA THR A 470 6.04 -27.82 -4.21
C THR A 470 7.47 -27.33 -4.03
N ASP A 471 8.28 -27.97 -3.20
CA ASP A 471 9.68 -27.61 -3.00
C ASP A 471 10.50 -27.83 -4.30
N ARG A 472 10.29 -28.97 -4.97
CA ARG A 472 10.87 -29.22 -6.31
C ARG A 472 10.33 -28.29 -7.40
N HIS A 473 9.15 -27.71 -7.24
CA HIS A 473 8.64 -26.67 -8.16
C HIS A 473 9.29 -25.32 -7.87
N LEU A 474 9.33 -24.91 -6.60
CA LEU A 474 9.93 -23.67 -6.12
C LEU A 474 11.41 -23.57 -6.52
N GLU A 475 12.18 -24.65 -6.40
CA GLU A 475 13.60 -24.64 -6.77
C GLU A 475 13.82 -24.49 -8.29
N ARG A 476 12.93 -25.07 -9.11
CA ARG A 476 12.94 -24.85 -10.57
C ARG A 476 12.62 -23.39 -10.92
N VAL A 477 11.64 -22.79 -10.23
CA VAL A 477 11.28 -21.36 -10.40
C VAL A 477 12.45 -20.46 -9.99
N LYS A 478 13.16 -20.74 -8.89
CA LYS A 478 14.37 -20.00 -8.50
C LYS A 478 15.47 -20.05 -9.56
N VAL A 479 15.75 -21.23 -10.12
CA VAL A 479 16.76 -21.38 -11.19
C VAL A 479 16.36 -20.58 -12.43
N GLN A 480 15.11 -20.71 -12.88
CA GLN A 480 14.59 -19.97 -14.03
C GLN A 480 14.56 -18.45 -13.80
N ALA A 481 14.31 -18.00 -12.56
CA ALA A 481 14.41 -16.60 -12.18
C ALA A 481 15.86 -16.09 -12.22
N ALA A 482 16.84 -16.86 -11.73
CA ALA A 482 18.25 -16.51 -11.79
C ALA A 482 18.80 -16.47 -13.23
N GLU A 483 18.37 -17.39 -14.09
CA GLU A 483 18.67 -17.37 -15.53
C GLU A 483 18.08 -16.12 -16.19
N SER A 484 16.83 -15.76 -15.88
CA SER A 484 16.16 -14.55 -16.37
C SER A 484 16.85 -13.26 -15.87
N GLN A 485 17.33 -13.25 -14.64
CA GLN A 485 18.07 -12.13 -14.07
C GLN A 485 19.42 -11.94 -14.77
N SER A 486 20.11 -13.04 -15.12
CA SER A 486 21.36 -13.00 -15.89
C SER A 486 21.17 -12.54 -17.35
N THR A 487 20.02 -12.82 -17.98
CA THR A 487 19.73 -12.30 -19.33
C THR A 487 19.34 -10.82 -19.31
N ILE A 488 18.57 -10.37 -18.31
CA ILE A 488 18.30 -8.94 -18.08
C ILE A 488 19.61 -8.16 -17.87
N GLU A 489 20.55 -8.70 -17.08
CA GLU A 489 21.84 -8.05 -16.83
C GLU A 489 22.70 -7.92 -18.12
N LYS A 490 22.65 -8.91 -19.03
CA LYS A 490 23.31 -8.81 -20.35
C LYS A 490 22.67 -7.75 -21.23
N LEU A 491 21.34 -7.76 -21.35
CA LEU A 491 20.60 -6.77 -22.14
C LEU A 491 20.82 -5.33 -21.64
N ASN A 492 20.92 -5.13 -20.32
CA ASN A 492 21.25 -3.83 -19.74
C ASN A 492 22.67 -3.36 -20.11
N ASN A 493 23.66 -4.26 -20.16
CA ASN A 493 25.01 -3.93 -20.59
C ASN A 493 25.06 -3.58 -22.10
N GLU A 494 24.37 -4.33 -22.95
CA GLU A 494 24.22 -4.06 -24.38
C GLU A 494 23.53 -2.71 -24.64
N LEU A 495 22.45 -2.41 -23.89
CA LEU A 495 21.76 -1.13 -23.93
C LEU A 495 22.69 0.04 -23.55
N GLU A 496 23.53 -0.13 -22.52
CA GLU A 496 24.45 0.90 -22.06
C GLU A 496 25.64 1.11 -23.00
N GLU A 497 26.04 0.09 -23.77
CA GLU A 497 26.98 0.24 -24.87
C GLU A 497 26.35 0.96 -26.07
N MET A 498 25.11 0.63 -26.42
CA MET A 498 24.34 1.33 -27.45
C MET A 498 24.12 2.82 -27.11
N LYS A 499 23.84 3.17 -25.85
CA LYS A 499 23.80 4.58 -25.39
C LYS A 499 25.12 5.30 -25.61
N LYS A 500 26.27 4.66 -25.32
CA LYS A 500 27.61 5.25 -25.55
C LYS A 500 27.90 5.46 -27.04
N ILE A 501 27.39 4.59 -27.92
CA ILE A 501 27.48 4.77 -29.38
C ILE A 501 26.59 5.93 -29.82
N TYR A 502 25.34 6.00 -29.33
CA TYR A 502 24.40 7.08 -29.63
C TYR A 502 24.93 8.46 -29.19
N LEU A 503 25.44 8.59 -27.96
CA LEU A 503 26.03 9.83 -27.45
C LEU A 503 27.22 10.31 -28.29
N LYS A 504 28.08 9.40 -28.78
CA LYS A 504 29.15 9.74 -29.73
C LYS A 504 28.59 10.26 -31.05
N LYS A 505 27.52 9.65 -31.57
CA LYS A 505 26.87 10.10 -32.81
C LYS A 505 26.16 11.45 -32.67
N CYS A 506 25.58 11.75 -31.52
CA CYS A 506 25.08 13.11 -31.23
C CYS A 506 26.23 14.13 -31.27
N ALA A 507 27.36 13.85 -30.60
CA ALA A 507 28.51 14.75 -30.61
C ALA A 507 29.12 14.96 -32.02
N GLU A 508 29.18 13.91 -32.85
CA GLU A 508 29.58 14.04 -34.27
C GLU A 508 28.60 14.94 -35.06
N VAL A 509 27.29 14.81 -34.83
CA VAL A 509 26.26 15.64 -35.48
C VAL A 509 26.35 17.09 -35.03
N ASP A 510 26.57 17.36 -33.75
CA ASP A 510 26.75 18.73 -33.23
C ASP A 510 28.04 19.37 -33.77
N GLU A 511 29.13 18.62 -33.88
CA GLU A 511 30.38 19.10 -34.49
C GLU A 511 30.20 19.44 -35.99
N LEU A 512 29.41 18.64 -36.72
CA LEU A 512 29.03 18.93 -38.11
C LEU A 512 28.09 20.14 -38.20
N ARG A 513 27.12 20.28 -37.29
CA ARG A 513 26.18 21.41 -37.24
C ARG A 513 26.90 22.73 -37.00
N ASN A 514 27.87 22.76 -36.08
CA ASN A 514 28.71 23.92 -35.84
C ASN A 514 29.53 24.30 -37.08
N LYS A 515 30.15 23.34 -37.77
CA LYS A 515 30.88 23.59 -39.04
C LYS A 515 30.00 24.13 -40.18
N VAL A 516 28.70 23.84 -40.17
CA VAL A 516 27.74 24.46 -41.11
C VAL A 516 27.44 25.90 -40.70
N ILE A 517 27.22 26.17 -39.41
CA ILE A 517 27.00 27.53 -38.88
C ILE A 517 28.22 28.42 -39.15
N ASP A 518 29.44 27.93 -38.88
CA ASP A 518 30.69 28.65 -39.12
C ASP A 518 30.83 29.07 -40.59
N LYS A 519 30.59 28.16 -41.53
CA LYS A 519 30.57 28.47 -42.97
C LYS A 519 29.51 29.49 -43.35
N GLN A 520 28.30 29.37 -42.78
CA GLN A 520 27.24 30.33 -43.05
C GLN A 520 27.60 31.73 -42.52
N LEU A 521 28.38 31.82 -41.43
CA LEU A 521 28.92 33.08 -40.92
C LEU A 521 30.02 33.62 -41.83
N GLU A 522 30.94 32.80 -42.33
CA GLU A 522 31.97 33.19 -43.31
C GLU A 522 31.34 33.75 -44.61
N GLU A 523 30.34 33.08 -45.17
CA GLU A 523 29.59 33.54 -46.35
C GLU A 523 28.87 34.88 -46.10
N ASN A 524 28.28 35.06 -44.91
CA ASN A 524 27.62 36.31 -44.53
C ASN A 524 28.63 37.45 -44.33
N ILE A 525 29.81 37.18 -43.75
CA ILE A 525 30.90 38.16 -43.61
C ILE A 525 31.42 38.58 -44.99
N GLU A 526 31.65 37.64 -45.92
CA GLU A 526 32.00 37.97 -47.31
C GLU A 526 30.93 38.85 -47.97
N MET A 527 29.64 38.58 -47.76
CA MET A 527 28.56 39.42 -48.28
C MET A 527 28.56 40.82 -47.67
N VAL A 528 28.85 40.97 -46.38
CA VAL A 528 28.96 42.28 -45.72
C VAL A 528 30.17 43.05 -46.26
N GLU A 529 31.35 42.44 -46.32
CA GLU A 529 32.53 43.09 -46.91
C GLU A 529 32.30 43.54 -48.35
N LYS A 530 31.66 42.70 -49.18
CA LYS A 530 31.33 43.05 -50.58
C LYS A 530 30.35 44.24 -50.64
N LYS A 531 29.40 44.33 -49.70
CA LYS A 531 28.49 45.49 -49.57
C LYS A 531 29.23 46.74 -49.11
N GLU A 532 30.08 46.68 -48.09
CA GLU A 532 30.88 47.83 -47.63
C GLU A 532 31.82 48.35 -48.74
N LYS A 533 32.53 47.45 -49.43
CA LYS A 533 33.39 47.77 -50.58
C LYS A 533 32.61 48.40 -51.73
N SER A 534 31.32 48.08 -51.90
CA SER A 534 30.42 48.75 -52.86
C SER A 534 29.93 50.14 -52.39
N PHE A 535 29.80 50.34 -51.08
CA PHE A 535 29.31 51.58 -50.48
C PHE A 535 30.39 52.67 -50.39
N ALA A 536 31.64 52.27 -50.13
CA ALA A 536 32.81 53.15 -50.05
C ALA A 536 33.08 53.97 -51.34
N VAL A 537 32.47 53.59 -52.46
CA VAL A 537 32.64 54.25 -53.78
C VAL A 537 31.73 55.50 -53.94
N ARG A 538 30.86 55.83 -52.95
CA ARG A 538 29.85 56.91 -53.06
C ARG A 538 29.82 57.93 -51.93
N ILE A 539 30.97 58.51 -51.55
CA ILE A 539 31.00 59.78 -50.80
C ILE A 539 31.98 60.75 -51.50
N PRO A 540 31.53 61.90 -52.03
CA PRO A 540 32.43 62.93 -52.57
C PRO A 540 33.19 63.63 -51.45
N VAL A 541 34.49 63.88 -51.66
CA VAL A 541 35.30 64.70 -50.76
C VAL A 541 34.87 66.17 -50.87
N THR A 542 34.56 66.80 -49.73
CA THR A 542 34.46 68.25 -49.60
C THR A 542 35.34 68.73 -48.45
N GLU A 543 36.12 69.76 -48.69
CA GLU A 543 37.06 70.33 -47.71
C GLU A 543 36.34 71.03 -46.56
N TYR A 544 36.87 70.92 -45.33
CA TYR A 544 36.78 72.01 -44.36
C TYR A 544 38.04 72.08 -43.50
N ARG A 545 38.52 73.31 -43.23
CA ARG A 545 39.65 73.55 -42.32
C ARG A 545 39.21 73.32 -40.87
N GLY A 546 40.08 72.68 -40.08
CA GLY A 546 39.79 72.31 -38.70
C GLY A 546 39.92 73.44 -37.68
N VAL A 547 39.39 73.18 -36.49
CA VAL A 547 39.63 73.90 -35.23
C VAL A 547 39.97 72.85 -34.16
N SER A 548 40.74 73.23 -33.15
CA SER A 548 41.33 72.36 -32.12
C SER A 548 40.35 71.83 -31.07
N GLY A 549 40.55 70.59 -30.62
CA GLY A 549 40.08 70.08 -29.32
C GLY A 549 39.70 68.60 -29.32
N LEU A 550 40.53 67.73 -28.70
CA LEU A 550 40.11 66.38 -28.31
C LEU A 550 39.58 66.39 -26.86
N PRO A 551 38.41 65.80 -26.59
CA PRO A 551 38.08 65.18 -25.32
C PRO A 551 38.75 63.79 -25.19
N GLU A 552 38.84 63.27 -23.97
CA GLU A 552 39.49 61.98 -23.68
C GLU A 552 38.63 60.76 -24.11
N PRO A 553 39.24 59.60 -24.42
CA PRO A 553 38.50 58.36 -24.65
C PRO A 553 37.95 57.80 -23.33
N LEU A 554 36.64 57.54 -23.26
CA LEU A 554 36.04 56.80 -22.14
C LEU A 554 36.36 55.30 -22.24
N GLU A 555 36.63 54.67 -21.11
CA GLU A 555 37.16 53.31 -21.03
C GLU A 555 36.12 52.22 -21.36
N PRO A 556 36.49 51.14 -22.07
CA PRO A 556 35.65 49.97 -22.23
C PRO A 556 35.67 49.09 -20.96
N VAL A 557 34.54 49.01 -20.26
CA VAL A 557 34.37 48.14 -19.08
C VAL A 557 34.48 46.66 -19.49
N LYS A 558 35.35 45.91 -18.81
CA LYS A 558 35.72 44.53 -19.17
C LYS A 558 34.71 43.50 -18.66
N LEU A 559 33.94 42.91 -19.57
CA LEU A 559 33.36 41.58 -19.35
C LEU A 559 34.47 40.55 -19.16
N HIS A 560 34.25 39.61 -18.23
CA HIS A 560 35.28 38.69 -17.74
C HIS A 560 35.16 37.33 -18.44
N THR A 561 36.28 36.84 -18.98
CA THR A 561 36.35 35.65 -19.82
C THR A 561 36.38 34.35 -19.03
N ALA A 562 35.84 33.28 -19.61
CA ALA A 562 35.90 31.92 -19.06
C ALA A 562 37.26 31.21 -19.26
N LYS A 563 37.39 30.03 -18.63
CA LYS A 563 38.58 29.12 -18.57
C LYS A 563 39.67 29.61 -17.59
N THR A 564 40.43 28.75 -16.90
CA THR A 564 40.80 27.36 -17.23
C THR A 564 41.15 26.51 -15.98
N ALA A 565 41.12 25.18 -16.17
CA ALA A 565 41.88 24.14 -15.44
C ALA A 565 41.40 23.63 -14.07
N ALA A 566 41.57 22.31 -13.89
CA ALA A 566 41.45 21.57 -12.63
C ALA A 566 42.85 21.10 -12.16
N VAL A 567 42.96 20.49 -10.95
CA VAL A 567 43.80 19.31 -10.62
C VAL A 567 43.94 19.09 -9.09
N LYS A 568 43.71 17.84 -8.62
CA LYS A 568 44.07 17.22 -7.31
C LYS A 568 43.45 17.78 -6.02
N GLY A 569 43.12 16.86 -5.09
CA GLY A 569 42.71 17.19 -3.71
C GLY A 569 42.08 16.03 -2.92
N THR A 570 42.82 14.96 -2.64
CA THR A 570 42.38 13.90 -1.70
C THR A 570 42.57 14.31 -0.24
N PHE A 571 41.55 14.21 0.62
CA PHE A 571 41.69 13.88 2.06
C PHE A 571 40.33 13.67 2.74
N SER A 572 40.22 12.62 3.57
CA SER A 572 39.29 12.49 4.70
C SER A 572 40.04 12.91 6.00
N PRO A 573 39.59 12.68 7.25
CA PRO A 573 38.27 12.31 7.79
C PRO A 573 37.84 13.46 8.77
N PRO A 574 37.44 13.34 10.07
CA PRO A 574 37.29 12.21 11.00
C PRO A 574 35.86 11.90 11.47
N GLU A 575 35.73 10.73 12.12
CA GLU A 575 34.58 10.34 12.93
C GLU A 575 34.50 11.13 14.24
N SER A 576 33.32 11.16 14.89
CA SER A 576 33.24 11.36 16.34
C SER A 576 32.15 10.48 16.96
N THR A 577 32.57 9.40 17.62
CA THR A 577 31.70 8.50 18.38
C THR A 577 31.04 9.20 19.58
N TRP A 578 29.73 9.00 19.74
CA TRP A 578 29.07 9.00 21.05
C TRP A 578 28.10 7.83 21.15
N VAL A 579 27.99 7.26 22.35
CA VAL A 579 27.30 5.98 22.61
C VAL A 579 26.08 6.19 23.51
N TYR A 580 25.02 5.45 23.20
CA TYR A 580 23.85 5.09 24.01
C TYR A 580 23.97 5.24 25.54
N PRO A 581 22.84 5.53 26.22
CA PRO A 581 22.00 4.42 26.71
C PRO A 581 20.59 4.38 26.11
N CYS A 582 20.05 3.16 25.99
CA CYS A 582 18.66 2.88 25.63
C CYS A 582 17.84 2.57 26.90
N ASN A 583 16.53 2.88 26.86
CA ASN A 583 15.47 2.17 27.60
C ASN A 583 14.23 2.23 26.71
N SER A 584 13.51 1.14 26.37
CA SER A 584 13.10 -0.05 27.14
C SER A 584 12.10 0.30 28.27
N GLY A 585 10.85 -0.18 28.26
CA GLY A 585 10.18 -1.01 27.25
C GLY A 585 8.64 -1.10 27.38
N PRO A 586 7.95 -1.85 26.48
CA PRO A 586 6.50 -2.15 26.50
C PRO A 586 6.16 -3.19 27.62
N PRO A 587 4.90 -3.71 27.87
CA PRO A 587 3.92 -4.10 26.83
C PRO A 587 2.40 -4.36 27.15
N TYR A 588 1.64 -4.68 26.06
CA TYR A 588 0.41 -5.52 26.00
C TYR A 588 -0.91 -5.02 26.68
N PRO A 589 -2.10 -5.64 26.41
CA PRO A 589 -2.65 -6.04 25.10
C PRO A 589 -4.18 -5.78 24.88
N VAL A 590 -4.59 -5.79 23.61
CA VAL A 590 -5.83 -6.38 23.02
C VAL A 590 -7.15 -6.41 23.82
N THR A 591 -8.15 -5.69 23.31
CA THR A 591 -9.43 -6.22 22.75
C THR A 591 -10.04 -5.13 21.84
N GLY A 592 -10.79 -5.41 20.78
CA GLY A 592 -11.17 -6.68 20.16
C GLY A 592 -12.45 -6.50 19.32
N ASN A 593 -12.56 -7.25 18.20
CA ASN A 593 -13.74 -7.42 17.32
C ASN A 593 -14.01 -6.25 16.32
N ILE A 594 -13.95 -6.44 14.97
CA ILE A 594 -14.85 -7.20 14.04
C ILE A 594 -16.07 -6.33 13.64
N ILE A 595 -16.49 -6.10 12.37
CA ILE A 595 -16.14 -6.55 10.98
C ILE A 595 -17.02 -5.70 9.99
N PRO A 596 -16.93 -5.70 8.63
CA PRO A 596 -15.83 -5.86 7.64
C PRO A 596 -15.89 -4.76 6.51
N GLU A 597 -15.31 -5.04 5.32
CA GLU A 597 -15.73 -4.60 3.94
C GLU A 597 -15.84 -3.09 3.54
N LEU A 598 -15.52 -2.67 2.30
CA LEU A 598 -14.69 -3.23 1.21
C LEU A 598 -14.39 -2.11 0.16
N ASN A 599 -13.39 -2.38 -0.68
CA ASN A 599 -13.02 -1.75 -1.97
C ASN A 599 -11.86 -0.75 -1.97
N ASP A 600 -10.88 -1.11 -2.79
CA ASP A 600 -9.69 -0.37 -3.15
C ASP A 600 -9.98 0.80 -4.10
N HIS A 601 -9.09 1.79 -4.08
CA HIS A 601 -8.43 2.29 -5.29
C HIS A 601 -7.25 3.17 -4.83
N ASP A 602 -6.04 2.61 -4.90
CA ASP A 602 -4.82 3.37 -4.68
C ASP A 602 -4.57 4.33 -5.85
N ASP A 603 -4.29 5.59 -5.53
CA ASP A 603 -3.67 6.58 -6.41
C ASP A 603 -2.39 7.07 -5.71
N ASP A 604 -1.23 6.82 -6.32
CA ASP A 604 0.09 7.07 -5.71
C ASP A 604 0.31 8.53 -5.29
N ARG A 605 0.24 8.80 -3.98
CA ARG A 605 0.74 10.05 -3.39
C ARG A 605 2.07 9.83 -2.71
N PHE A 606 3.15 10.16 -3.44
CA PHE A 606 4.47 10.34 -2.84
C PHE A 606 4.42 11.46 -1.77
N GLN A 607 4.63 11.07 -0.52
CA GLN A 607 4.87 11.95 0.60
C GLN A 607 6.37 12.00 0.87
N ASP A 608 6.89 13.14 1.32
CA ASP A 608 8.25 13.21 1.86
C ASP A 608 8.29 12.77 3.34
N ALA A 609 9.49 12.80 3.92
CA ALA A 609 9.74 12.34 5.29
C ALA A 609 9.10 13.22 6.40
N VAL A 610 8.35 14.27 6.05
CA VAL A 610 7.60 15.13 6.98
C VAL A 610 6.09 14.99 6.78
N GLY A 611 5.64 14.50 5.62
CA GLY A 611 4.24 14.17 5.34
C GLY A 611 3.40 15.35 4.81
N GLU A 612 4.02 16.44 4.37
CA GLU A 612 3.29 17.56 3.75
C GLU A 612 3.07 17.35 2.24
N PRO A 613 1.94 17.80 1.67
CA PRO A 613 1.62 17.60 0.26
C PRO A 613 2.37 18.58 -0.64
N GLN A 614 3.39 18.10 -1.37
CA GLN A 614 4.14 18.91 -2.33
C GLN A 614 3.28 19.34 -3.53
N LEU A 615 3.47 20.58 -3.99
CA LEU A 615 2.72 21.16 -5.10
C LEU A 615 3.52 21.08 -6.40
N LEU A 616 2.97 20.47 -7.45
CA LEU A 616 3.62 20.27 -8.75
C LEU A 616 3.11 21.25 -9.81
N CYS A 617 4.01 21.79 -10.64
CA CYS A 617 3.62 22.51 -11.85
C CYS A 617 3.22 21.53 -12.97
N PRO A 618 2.00 21.61 -13.52
CA PRO A 618 1.52 20.66 -14.53
C PRO A 618 2.18 20.82 -15.92
N VAL A 619 3.00 21.86 -16.13
CA VAL A 619 3.68 22.13 -17.41
C VAL A 619 5.12 21.58 -17.43
N CYS A 620 5.80 21.55 -16.28
CA CYS A 620 7.23 21.16 -16.21
C CYS A 620 7.60 20.24 -15.03
N ASN A 621 6.63 19.83 -14.20
CA ASN A 621 6.81 18.98 -13.01
C ASN A 621 7.80 19.49 -11.95
N HIS A 622 8.14 20.79 -11.92
CA HIS A 622 8.83 21.36 -10.76
C HIS A 622 7.93 21.35 -9.51
N THR A 623 8.54 21.08 -8.35
CA THR A 623 7.90 21.10 -7.03
C THR A 623 8.04 22.44 -6.33
N PHE A 624 6.97 22.85 -5.62
CA PHE A 624 6.84 24.13 -4.93
C PHE A 624 6.35 23.92 -3.50
N LEU A 625 6.85 24.75 -2.58
CA LEU A 625 6.50 24.71 -1.15
C LEU A 625 5.33 25.64 -0.79
N SER A 626 4.91 26.54 -1.69
CA SER A 626 3.72 27.37 -1.51
C SER A 626 2.90 27.49 -2.79
N THR A 627 1.59 27.74 -2.62
CA THR A 627 0.67 28.01 -3.73
C THR A 627 1.01 29.30 -4.46
N SER A 628 1.57 30.30 -3.76
CA SER A 628 2.06 31.56 -4.34
C SER A 628 3.21 31.34 -5.32
N ASP A 629 4.19 30.50 -4.96
CA ASP A 629 5.34 30.22 -5.84
C ASP A 629 4.88 29.43 -7.07
N LEU A 630 4.00 28.44 -6.88
CA LEU A 630 3.39 27.71 -7.99
C LEU A 630 2.63 28.64 -8.95
N ILE A 631 1.81 29.57 -8.44
CA ILE A 631 1.03 30.49 -9.28
C ILE A 631 1.97 31.41 -10.09
N THR A 632 2.94 32.07 -9.45
CA THR A 632 3.89 32.94 -10.16
C THR A 632 4.76 32.17 -11.16
N HIS A 633 5.07 30.89 -10.90
CA HIS A 633 5.72 30.03 -11.88
C HIS A 633 4.79 29.63 -13.03
N VAL A 634 3.53 29.27 -12.78
CA VAL A 634 2.53 29.00 -13.84
C VAL A 634 2.29 30.23 -14.72
N GLU A 635 2.30 31.44 -14.13
CA GLU A 635 2.24 32.70 -14.86
C GLU A 635 3.45 32.93 -15.79
N SER A 636 4.63 32.38 -15.48
CA SER A 636 5.80 32.50 -16.36
C SER A 636 5.64 31.74 -17.69
N HIS A 637 4.93 30.60 -17.71
CA HIS A 637 4.61 29.86 -18.94
C HIS A 637 3.70 30.64 -19.89
N ASN A 638 2.94 31.64 -19.42
CA ASN A 638 2.09 32.47 -20.29
C ASN A 638 2.88 33.45 -21.18
N LEU A 639 4.20 33.57 -20.99
CA LEU A 639 5.07 34.38 -21.85
C LEU A 639 5.70 33.57 -23.00
N GLU A 640 5.76 32.25 -22.89
CA GLU A 640 6.46 31.34 -23.80
C GLU A 640 5.47 30.44 -24.56
N LYS A 641 5.10 30.84 -25.79
CA LYS A 641 4.13 30.11 -26.61
C LYS A 641 4.77 28.89 -27.27
N TYR A 642 4.59 27.72 -26.69
CA TYR A 642 4.98 26.44 -27.29
C TYR A 642 3.88 25.88 -28.20
N CYS A 643 4.22 25.42 -29.40
CA CYS A 643 3.27 24.74 -30.28
C CYS A 643 3.06 23.27 -29.85
N PRO A 644 1.84 22.82 -29.49
CA PRO A 644 1.60 21.47 -28.96
C PRO A 644 1.70 20.35 -30.00
N VAL A 645 1.96 20.66 -31.29
CA VAL A 645 2.05 19.67 -32.37
C VAL A 645 3.49 19.45 -32.86
N CYS A 646 4.35 20.47 -32.79
CA CYS A 646 5.75 20.40 -33.23
C CYS A 646 6.77 20.77 -32.15
N SER A 647 6.32 21.13 -30.95
CA SER A 647 7.14 21.51 -29.78
C SER A 647 8.11 22.69 -29.99
N ASN A 648 7.92 23.49 -31.05
CA ASN A 648 8.69 24.71 -31.27
C ASN A 648 8.21 25.86 -30.36
N LEU A 649 9.17 26.64 -29.86
CA LEU A 649 8.97 27.88 -29.11
C LEU A 649 8.74 29.05 -30.08
N MET A 650 7.70 29.87 -29.85
CA MET A 650 7.26 30.93 -30.76
C MET A 650 7.30 32.31 -30.08
N ASP A 651 8.52 32.82 -29.86
CA ASP A 651 8.77 34.08 -29.15
C ASP A 651 8.22 35.32 -29.89
N ASN A 652 7.56 36.21 -29.13
CA ASN A 652 7.00 37.48 -29.62
C ASN A 652 5.95 37.36 -30.76
N VAL A 653 5.44 36.16 -31.03
CA VAL A 653 4.47 35.89 -32.10
C VAL A 653 3.05 36.31 -31.68
N SER A 654 2.35 37.06 -32.55
CA SER A 654 0.99 37.52 -32.25
C SER A 654 0.03 36.35 -32.12
N GLN A 655 -1.09 36.56 -31.41
CA GLN A 655 -2.05 35.49 -31.12
C GLN A 655 -2.57 34.79 -32.40
N LYS A 656 -2.78 35.57 -33.46
CA LYS A 656 -3.29 35.09 -34.75
C LYS A 656 -2.25 34.31 -35.56
N GLU A 657 -0.97 34.67 -35.43
CA GLU A 657 0.12 33.95 -36.10
C GLU A 657 0.42 32.61 -35.40
N TYR A 658 0.33 32.57 -34.07
CA TYR A 658 0.37 31.33 -33.30
C TYR A 658 -0.80 30.40 -33.66
N GLU A 659 -2.03 30.94 -33.72
CA GLU A 659 -3.22 30.17 -34.12
C GLU A 659 -3.13 29.66 -35.57
N ASN A 660 -2.55 30.44 -36.50
CA ASN A 660 -2.27 29.95 -37.85
C ASN A 660 -1.27 28.79 -37.82
N HIS A 661 -0.13 28.94 -37.13
CA HIS A 661 0.91 27.91 -37.04
C HIS A 661 0.39 26.60 -36.44
N VAL A 662 -0.41 26.65 -35.37
CA VAL A 662 -1.03 25.47 -34.74
C VAL A 662 -2.06 24.79 -35.66
N ASN A 663 -2.64 25.50 -36.63
CA ASN A 663 -3.53 24.92 -37.63
C ASN A 663 -2.81 24.46 -38.91
N GLU A 664 -1.62 25.01 -39.24
CA GLU A 664 -0.76 24.55 -40.34
C GLU A 664 0.08 23.30 -39.95
N CYS A 665 0.28 23.04 -38.65
CA CYS A 665 0.92 21.81 -38.17
C CYS A 665 -0.05 20.62 -37.97
N LYS A 666 -1.36 20.77 -38.21
CA LYS A 666 -2.37 19.71 -38.08
C LYS A 666 -2.68 19.00 -39.40
#